data_AF-A0A7J2NJP9-F1
#
_entry.id   AF-A0A7J2NJP9-F1
#
_cell.length_a   1.000
_cell.length_b   1.000
_cell.length_c   1.000
_cell.angle_alpha   90.00
_cell.angle_beta   90.00
_cell.angle_gamma   90.00
#
_symmetry.space_group_name_H-M   'P 1'
#
loop_
_entity.id
_entity.type
_entity.pdbx_description
1 polymer ?
#
loop_
_entity_poly.entity_id
_entity_poly.type
_entity_poly.pdbx_seq_one_letter_code
_entity_poly.pdbx_strand_id
1 'polypeptide(L)'
;VLDRFVTDNGLEEVDAAKAEDEFVYQNSYRLNNEFYAALGNKKAFVLSHGKNLMVFKIVGYAEEAMHYYGLENLRAHVWVGHQRYPTKGKVWHPAGAHPFIGLHEALVHNGDFANYYSVEQYLAQRNIRPQFLTDTEVSVLLFDFLRRVCEYPLEYVIEALAPTTERDFAMLPNEKQAIYRRIQISHLHGSPDGPWFFIIARNDPLEEAFRLIGITDTSMLRPQVFALQRGKASIGLIASEKQAIDAALASLANEDDRFWPRADKYWNARGGSHTDGGSFIFSLIKDNDGFKLECRDKFGVEISDSELSKPVIDTGIKRILSGSGIPSALTPSQEDIRTALSSLAPAEAADRIIGLADGLKNDDEIQHAIDVLTSLIHDRFELGPLKKAFVAEVAEQALYKLFDSLPRIRDSSPLRFRRLTVEDMGAMLPPTRDVTTLLIDAKGFDPEGDRGLSRALLSAYGLGWRDIHVYRMCGQRFIGCGCGKRSESLRINVYGTSGDYLASGIDGAEVLVHGSAQDQVAQIFNRGKLVIYGDVGQTFMYGAKGGEAYILGNTAGRPLINAVGKPRVIMNGTCLDYLAESFMAGDPMSGGGFVILNGLAIDGDGRITEQETPYPGGNLFSLASGGAIYVRDPAKKLTEDLLNGGQFAPFTMFDWDLIEPYLLENERLFGISVEKHILTHEGKRLEPTRVFRKVKAVPVVALAPTGT
;
A
#
# COMPACT_ATOMS: atom_id res chain seq x y z
N VAL A 1 -28.68 -39.83 -8.62
CA VAL A 1 -28.00 -39.13 -9.74
C VAL A 1 -26.50 -39.16 -9.53
N LEU A 2 -26.02 -38.69 -8.37
CA LEU A 2 -24.60 -38.74 -8.00
C LEU A 2 -24.04 -40.17 -8.03
N ASP A 3 -24.71 -41.16 -7.42
CA ASP A 3 -24.24 -42.56 -7.43
C ASP A 3 -23.99 -43.10 -8.85
N ARG A 4 -24.88 -42.77 -9.79
CA ARG A 4 -24.72 -43.14 -11.20
C ARG A 4 -23.50 -42.44 -11.81
N PHE A 5 -23.33 -41.14 -11.56
CA PHE A 5 -22.14 -40.40 -12.01
C PHE A 5 -20.85 -41.00 -11.45
N VAL A 6 -20.83 -41.37 -10.18
CA VAL A 6 -19.69 -42.01 -9.51
C VAL A 6 -19.33 -43.31 -10.22
N THR A 7 -20.30 -44.20 -10.45
CA THR A 7 -20.09 -45.46 -11.16
C THR A 7 -19.66 -45.26 -12.62
N ASP A 8 -20.32 -44.34 -13.35
CA ASP A 8 -20.02 -44.09 -14.76
C ASP A 8 -18.60 -43.51 -14.98
N ASN A 9 -18.02 -42.86 -13.97
CA ASN A 9 -16.71 -42.21 -14.04
C ASN A 9 -15.61 -42.91 -13.22
N GLY A 10 -15.89 -44.07 -12.62
CA GLY A 10 -14.90 -44.82 -11.84
C GLY A 10 -14.41 -44.09 -10.59
N LEU A 11 -15.30 -43.35 -9.91
CA LEU A 11 -14.98 -42.53 -8.73
C LEU A 11 -15.38 -43.22 -7.42
N GLU A 12 -15.60 -44.54 -7.41
CA GLU A 12 -16.10 -45.28 -6.23
C GLU A 12 -15.15 -45.21 -5.03
N GLU A 13 -13.85 -45.04 -5.27
CA GLU A 13 -12.82 -44.91 -4.22
C GLU A 13 -12.61 -43.46 -3.77
N VAL A 14 -13.28 -42.49 -4.40
CA VAL A 14 -13.19 -41.07 -4.07
C VAL A 14 -14.19 -40.73 -2.96
N ASP A 15 -13.78 -39.87 -2.03
CA ASP A 15 -14.68 -39.35 -1.00
C ASP A 15 -15.97 -38.75 -1.60
N ALA A 16 -17.11 -39.03 -0.99
CA ALA A 16 -18.41 -38.64 -1.53
C ALA A 16 -18.56 -37.13 -1.74
N ALA A 17 -17.96 -36.30 -0.87
CA ALA A 17 -18.00 -34.85 -1.02
C ALA A 17 -17.14 -34.38 -2.21
N LYS A 18 -15.98 -35.01 -2.42
CA LYS A 18 -15.13 -34.75 -3.60
C LYS A 18 -15.79 -35.22 -4.90
N ALA A 19 -16.51 -36.34 -4.87
CA ALA A 19 -17.28 -36.82 -6.01
C ALA A 19 -18.43 -35.88 -6.37
N GLU A 20 -19.11 -35.31 -5.37
CA GLU A 20 -20.12 -34.26 -5.58
C GLU A 20 -19.51 -33.00 -6.21
N ASP A 21 -18.36 -32.57 -5.71
CA ASP A 21 -17.62 -31.42 -6.23
C ASP A 21 -17.25 -31.62 -7.71
N GLU A 22 -16.77 -32.81 -8.08
CA GLU A 22 -16.47 -33.16 -9.47
C GLU A 22 -17.73 -33.23 -10.33
N PHE A 23 -18.84 -33.76 -9.81
CA PHE A 23 -20.13 -33.75 -10.49
C PHE A 23 -20.58 -32.32 -10.82
N VAL A 24 -20.48 -31.39 -9.86
CA VAL A 24 -20.86 -29.98 -10.06
C VAL A 24 -19.92 -29.30 -11.07
N TYR A 25 -18.61 -29.51 -10.95
CA TYR A 25 -17.61 -28.93 -11.85
C TYR A 25 -17.84 -29.38 -13.30
N GLN A 26 -17.93 -30.70 -13.55
CA GLN A 26 -18.10 -31.23 -14.90
C GLN A 26 -19.43 -30.80 -15.54
N ASN A 27 -20.52 -30.75 -14.77
CA ASN A 27 -21.79 -30.26 -15.32
C ASN A 27 -21.73 -28.77 -15.67
N SER A 28 -21.08 -27.96 -14.83
CA SER A 28 -20.91 -26.53 -15.11
C SER A 28 -20.07 -26.30 -16.36
N TYR A 29 -18.96 -27.02 -16.47
CA TYR A 29 -18.08 -26.99 -17.63
C TYR A 29 -18.81 -27.41 -18.90
N ARG A 30 -19.59 -28.51 -18.85
CA ARG A 30 -20.39 -29.01 -19.99
C ARG A 30 -21.44 -28.01 -20.44
N LEU A 31 -22.17 -27.40 -19.51
CA LEU A 31 -23.15 -26.36 -19.81
C LEU A 31 -22.50 -25.15 -20.50
N ASN A 32 -21.39 -24.66 -19.95
CA ASN A 32 -20.63 -23.60 -20.59
C ASN A 32 -20.12 -24.02 -21.97
N ASN A 33 -19.68 -25.26 -22.15
CA ASN A 33 -19.20 -25.73 -23.44
C ASN A 33 -20.31 -25.76 -24.50
N GLU A 34 -21.50 -26.24 -24.12
CA GLU A 34 -22.66 -26.37 -25.00
C GLU A 34 -23.31 -25.01 -25.34
N PHE A 35 -23.42 -24.11 -24.35
CA PHE A 35 -24.18 -22.86 -24.48
C PHE A 35 -23.32 -21.61 -24.64
N TYR A 36 -22.00 -21.71 -24.43
CA TYR A 36 -21.06 -20.59 -24.46
C TYR A 36 -19.78 -20.82 -25.29
N ALA A 37 -19.02 -21.91 -25.09
CA ALA A 37 -17.64 -22.05 -25.60
C ALA A 37 -17.56 -22.14 -27.14
N ALA A 38 -17.00 -21.08 -27.72
CA ALA A 38 -16.47 -20.86 -29.09
C ALA A 38 -17.22 -21.33 -30.37
N LEU A 39 -17.33 -20.38 -31.32
CA LEU A 39 -17.92 -20.38 -32.70
C LEU A 39 -19.44 -20.39 -32.86
N GLY A 40 -20.21 -20.77 -31.82
CA GLY A 40 -21.67 -20.66 -31.81
C GLY A 40 -22.21 -19.33 -31.28
N ASN A 41 -23.52 -19.10 -31.45
CA ASN A 41 -24.25 -18.03 -30.77
C ASN A 41 -24.16 -18.22 -29.25
N LYS A 42 -23.71 -17.18 -28.52
CA LYS A 42 -23.68 -17.19 -27.05
C LYS A 42 -25.11 -17.16 -26.53
N LYS A 43 -25.53 -18.21 -25.82
CA LYS A 43 -26.91 -18.37 -25.32
C LYS A 43 -27.01 -18.22 -23.81
N ALA A 44 -26.16 -18.94 -23.09
CA ALA A 44 -26.15 -18.98 -21.64
C ALA A 44 -24.78 -19.44 -21.14
N PHE A 45 -24.48 -19.14 -19.87
CA PHE A 45 -23.32 -19.65 -19.17
C PHE A 45 -23.67 -19.76 -17.67
N VAL A 46 -22.93 -20.60 -16.97
CA VAL A 46 -23.00 -20.76 -15.51
C VAL A 46 -22.28 -19.57 -14.87
N LEU A 47 -23.05 -18.71 -14.21
CA LEU A 47 -22.53 -17.50 -13.56
C LEU A 47 -21.81 -17.82 -12.24
N SER A 48 -22.37 -18.75 -11.46
CA SER A 48 -21.90 -19.12 -10.14
C SER A 48 -22.10 -20.61 -9.89
N HIS A 49 -21.12 -21.28 -9.31
CA HIS A 49 -21.22 -22.62 -8.72
C HIS A 49 -20.36 -22.70 -7.46
N GLY A 50 -20.47 -23.79 -6.71
CA GLY A 50 -19.76 -23.98 -5.45
C GLY A 50 -20.66 -23.95 -4.23
N LYS A 51 -20.11 -24.36 -3.08
CA LYS A 51 -20.81 -24.42 -1.81
C LYS A 51 -20.62 -23.08 -1.07
N ASN A 52 -21.72 -22.48 -0.63
CA ASN A 52 -21.71 -21.20 0.11
C ASN A 52 -20.94 -20.07 -0.60
N LEU A 53 -21.09 -19.98 -1.92
CA LEU A 53 -20.46 -18.99 -2.78
C LEU A 53 -21.48 -18.41 -3.77
N MET A 54 -21.52 -17.08 -3.89
CA MET A 54 -22.36 -16.39 -4.86
C MET A 54 -21.49 -15.39 -5.63
N VAL A 55 -21.58 -15.44 -6.97
CA VAL A 55 -20.93 -14.49 -7.87
C VAL A 55 -21.96 -13.77 -8.72
N PHE A 56 -21.81 -12.45 -8.80
CA PHE A 56 -22.63 -11.56 -9.60
C PHE A 56 -21.74 -10.78 -10.56
N LYS A 57 -22.21 -10.57 -11.79
CA LYS A 57 -21.45 -9.90 -12.86
C LYS A 57 -22.36 -9.01 -13.68
N ILE A 58 -21.93 -7.78 -13.95
CA ILE A 58 -22.59 -6.89 -14.91
C ILE A 58 -21.57 -6.27 -15.87
N VAL A 59 -22.09 -5.64 -16.94
CA VAL A 59 -21.34 -4.64 -17.71
C VAL A 59 -21.84 -3.27 -17.28
N GLY A 60 -21.01 -2.53 -16.57
CA GLY A 60 -21.38 -1.25 -15.96
C GLY A 60 -20.42 -0.87 -14.86
N TYR A 61 -20.79 0.16 -14.10
CA TYR A 61 -20.08 0.57 -12.89
C TYR A 61 -20.37 -0.40 -11.73
N ALA A 62 -19.44 -0.56 -10.79
CA ALA A 62 -19.59 -1.54 -9.72
C ALA A 62 -20.82 -1.25 -8.82
N GLU A 63 -21.13 0.03 -8.63
CA GLU A 63 -22.28 0.54 -7.88
C GLU A 63 -23.60 0.14 -8.54
N GLU A 64 -23.66 0.14 -9.88
CA GLU A 64 -24.82 -0.34 -10.64
C GLU A 64 -25.05 -1.83 -10.39
N ALA A 65 -23.99 -2.61 -10.16
CA ALA A 65 -24.09 -4.03 -9.84
C ALA A 65 -24.74 -4.25 -8.47
N MET A 66 -24.35 -3.43 -7.49
CA MET A 66 -24.94 -3.48 -6.14
C MET A 66 -26.44 -3.19 -6.20
N HIS A 67 -26.83 -2.12 -6.89
CA HIS A 67 -28.24 -1.74 -7.03
C HIS A 67 -29.06 -2.73 -7.87
N TYR A 68 -28.52 -3.20 -9.00
CA TYR A 68 -29.24 -4.10 -9.91
C TYR A 68 -29.56 -5.45 -9.24
N TYR A 69 -28.64 -5.98 -8.45
CA TYR A 69 -28.81 -7.25 -7.74
C TYR A 69 -29.34 -7.11 -6.30
N GLY A 70 -29.56 -5.88 -5.81
CA GLY A 70 -30.06 -5.64 -4.45
C GLY A 70 -29.10 -6.09 -3.36
N LEU A 71 -27.79 -5.91 -3.57
CA LEU A 71 -26.74 -6.43 -2.68
C LEU A 71 -26.51 -5.57 -1.43
N GLU A 72 -27.14 -4.41 -1.31
CA GLU A 72 -26.93 -3.45 -0.22
C GLU A 72 -27.30 -4.03 1.16
N ASN A 73 -28.24 -4.98 1.18
CA ASN A 73 -28.67 -5.65 2.41
C ASN A 73 -28.10 -7.07 2.55
N LEU A 74 -27.25 -7.51 1.61
CA LEU A 74 -26.63 -8.83 1.66
C LEU A 74 -25.50 -8.81 2.69
N ARG A 75 -25.43 -9.86 3.52
CA ARG A 75 -24.33 -10.06 4.47
C ARG A 75 -23.51 -11.27 4.05
N ALA A 76 -22.20 -11.12 4.09
CA ALA A 76 -21.25 -12.19 3.85
C ALA A 76 -20.06 -12.07 4.81
N HIS A 77 -19.42 -13.20 5.09
CA HIS A 77 -18.19 -13.23 5.88
C HIS A 77 -16.96 -12.78 5.07
N VAL A 78 -16.99 -12.97 3.75
CA VAL A 78 -15.95 -12.56 2.82
C VAL A 78 -16.61 -11.89 1.62
N TRP A 79 -16.10 -10.73 1.24
CA TRP A 79 -16.47 -10.01 0.03
C TRP A 79 -15.27 -9.89 -0.89
N VAL A 80 -15.51 -10.04 -2.19
CA VAL A 80 -14.53 -9.72 -3.23
C VAL A 80 -15.24 -9.00 -4.36
N GLY A 81 -14.63 -7.92 -4.85
CA GLY A 81 -15.17 -7.09 -5.92
C GLY A 81 -14.05 -6.64 -6.85
N HIS A 82 -14.41 -6.34 -8.09
CA HIS A 82 -13.45 -5.86 -9.08
C HIS A 82 -14.15 -5.08 -10.19
N GLN A 83 -13.56 -3.95 -10.56
CA GLN A 83 -13.95 -3.21 -11.75
C GLN A 83 -12.83 -3.31 -12.79
N ARG A 84 -13.18 -3.86 -13.96
CA ARG A 84 -12.22 -4.13 -15.04
C ARG A 84 -12.27 -3.03 -16.09
N TYR A 85 -11.11 -2.48 -16.45
CA TYR A 85 -10.97 -1.63 -17.63
C TYR A 85 -10.44 -2.43 -18.83
N PRO A 86 -11.22 -2.69 -19.88
CA PRO A 86 -10.75 -3.47 -21.02
C PRO A 86 -9.82 -2.64 -21.92
N THR A 87 -8.55 -3.04 -22.02
CA THR A 87 -7.57 -2.42 -22.93
C THR A 87 -7.70 -2.94 -24.37
N LYS A 88 -8.42 -4.05 -24.58
CA LYS A 88 -8.68 -4.67 -25.89
C LYS A 88 -10.17 -4.99 -26.06
N GLY A 89 -10.80 -4.38 -27.05
CA GLY A 89 -12.18 -4.65 -27.46
C GLY A 89 -13.25 -4.05 -26.53
N LYS A 90 -14.49 -3.99 -27.02
CA LYS A 90 -15.65 -3.57 -26.22
C LYS A 90 -16.10 -4.73 -25.34
N VAL A 91 -16.21 -4.52 -24.03
CA VAL A 91 -16.91 -5.47 -23.15
C VAL A 91 -18.40 -5.29 -23.41
N TRP A 92 -19.02 -6.27 -24.05
CA TRP A 92 -20.44 -6.23 -24.42
C TRP A 92 -21.28 -7.24 -23.64
N HIS A 93 -20.66 -8.10 -22.82
CA HIS A 93 -21.34 -9.17 -22.09
C HIS A 93 -20.67 -9.48 -20.73
N PRO A 94 -21.44 -9.75 -19.66
CA PRO A 94 -20.94 -9.91 -18.29
C PRO A 94 -20.03 -11.13 -18.07
N ALA A 95 -20.06 -12.13 -18.96
CA ALA A 95 -19.22 -13.33 -18.82
C ALA A 95 -17.71 -13.05 -18.81
N GLY A 96 -17.26 -11.95 -19.44
CA GLY A 96 -15.87 -11.50 -19.39
C GLY A 96 -15.53 -10.60 -18.19
N ALA A 97 -16.49 -10.33 -17.31
CA ALA A 97 -16.26 -9.57 -16.08
C ALA A 97 -15.79 -10.48 -14.94
N HIS A 98 -15.04 -9.91 -14.01
CA HIS A 98 -14.58 -10.59 -12.80
C HIS A 98 -15.67 -10.49 -11.70
N PRO A 99 -15.66 -11.35 -10.67
CA PRO A 99 -14.73 -12.46 -10.39
C PRO A 99 -14.88 -13.69 -11.30
N PHE A 100 -13.84 -14.52 -11.47
CA PHE A 100 -13.95 -15.85 -12.08
C PHE A 100 -13.90 -16.95 -11.02
N ILE A 101 -14.47 -18.12 -11.32
CA ILE A 101 -14.69 -19.19 -10.34
C ILE A 101 -13.88 -20.44 -10.71
N GLY A 102 -13.27 -21.04 -9.70
CA GLY A 102 -12.65 -22.37 -9.74
C GLY A 102 -13.71 -23.43 -9.49
N LEU A 103 -13.86 -23.83 -8.21
CA LEU A 103 -15.08 -24.49 -7.74
C LEU A 103 -15.62 -23.84 -6.46
N HIS A 104 -14.75 -23.59 -5.48
CA HIS A 104 -15.11 -22.94 -4.21
C HIS A 104 -14.39 -21.61 -4.00
N GLU A 105 -13.70 -21.14 -5.04
CA GLU A 105 -12.89 -19.95 -5.10
C GLU A 105 -13.47 -18.96 -6.11
N ALA A 106 -13.62 -17.70 -5.71
CA ALA A 106 -13.83 -16.57 -6.61
C ALA A 106 -12.57 -15.71 -6.64
N LEU A 107 -11.93 -15.62 -7.80
CA LEU A 107 -10.68 -14.90 -8.01
C LEU A 107 -10.93 -13.62 -8.81
N VAL A 108 -10.37 -12.52 -8.34
CA VAL A 108 -10.19 -11.29 -9.11
C VAL A 108 -8.72 -11.04 -9.34
N HIS A 109 -8.43 -10.44 -10.49
CA HIS A 109 -7.08 -10.18 -10.96
C HIS A 109 -6.99 -8.72 -11.39
N ASN A 110 -6.04 -7.99 -10.82
CA ASN A 110 -5.59 -6.70 -11.34
C ASN A 110 -4.32 -6.93 -12.16
N GLY A 111 -4.40 -6.87 -13.48
CA GLY A 111 -3.24 -7.15 -14.32
C GLY A 111 -3.52 -7.66 -15.73
N ASP A 112 -2.44 -8.12 -16.35
CA ASP A 112 -2.41 -8.71 -17.69
C ASP A 112 -1.25 -9.72 -17.75
N PHE A 113 -1.49 -10.95 -18.22
CA PHE A 113 -0.45 -11.97 -18.32
C PHE A 113 0.39 -11.76 -19.57
N ALA A 114 1.71 -11.74 -19.40
CA ALA A 114 2.64 -11.80 -20.51
C ALA A 114 2.64 -13.18 -21.20
N ASN A 115 2.28 -14.23 -20.45
CA ASN A 115 2.38 -15.62 -20.87
C ASN A 115 1.04 -16.39 -20.93
N TYR A 116 -0.09 -15.68 -21.11
CA TYR A 116 -1.45 -16.28 -21.17
C TYR A 116 -1.52 -17.60 -21.94
N TYR A 117 -1.02 -17.62 -23.18
CA TYR A 117 -1.08 -18.79 -24.05
C TYR A 117 -0.33 -20.00 -23.46
N SER A 118 0.82 -19.77 -22.82
CA SER A 118 1.58 -20.85 -22.18
C SER A 118 0.80 -21.49 -21.04
N VAL A 119 0.15 -20.68 -20.20
CA VAL A 119 -0.66 -21.18 -19.08
C VAL A 119 -1.93 -21.90 -19.59
N GLU A 120 -2.56 -21.37 -20.63
CA GLU A 120 -3.69 -22.00 -21.31
C GLU A 120 -3.32 -23.38 -21.88
N GLN A 121 -2.20 -23.50 -22.58
CA GLN A 121 -1.72 -24.78 -23.11
C GLN A 121 -1.33 -25.77 -21.99
N TYR A 122 -0.76 -25.26 -20.89
CA TYR A 122 -0.44 -26.06 -19.71
C TYR A 122 -1.69 -26.72 -19.10
N LEU A 123 -2.80 -25.97 -18.99
CA LEU A 123 -4.09 -26.49 -18.55
C LEU A 123 -4.71 -27.44 -19.60
N ALA A 124 -4.58 -27.12 -20.88
CA ALA A 124 -5.14 -27.95 -21.95
C ALA A 124 -4.52 -29.35 -21.99
N GLN A 125 -3.23 -29.48 -21.67
CA GLN A 125 -2.54 -30.78 -21.49
C GLN A 125 -3.11 -31.62 -20.33
N ARG A 126 -3.83 -30.98 -19.40
CA ARG A 126 -4.56 -31.59 -18.28
C ARG A 126 -6.06 -31.68 -18.54
N ASN A 127 -6.47 -31.52 -19.79
CA ASN A 127 -7.87 -31.55 -20.24
C ASN A 127 -8.75 -30.44 -19.64
N ILE A 128 -8.15 -29.32 -19.22
CA ILE A 128 -8.84 -28.13 -18.74
C ILE A 128 -8.66 -27.04 -19.79
N ARG A 129 -9.74 -26.55 -20.40
CA ARG A 129 -9.67 -25.46 -21.39
C ARG A 129 -10.51 -24.26 -20.97
N PRO A 130 -9.96 -23.04 -21.01
CA PRO A 130 -10.73 -21.84 -20.71
C PRO A 130 -11.83 -21.63 -21.76
N GLN A 131 -12.97 -21.12 -21.31
CA GLN A 131 -14.20 -20.95 -22.09
C GLN A 131 -14.52 -19.46 -22.33
N PHE A 132 -14.03 -18.58 -21.45
CA PHE A 132 -14.25 -17.13 -21.46
C PHE A 132 -13.06 -16.34 -22.01
N LEU A 133 -11.90 -16.99 -22.20
CA LEU A 133 -10.70 -16.46 -22.85
C LEU A 133 -10.13 -15.23 -22.13
N THR A 134 -10.00 -15.35 -20.80
CA THR A 134 -9.40 -14.32 -19.97
C THR A 134 -8.30 -14.91 -19.09
N ASP A 135 -7.28 -14.12 -18.82
CA ASP A 135 -6.16 -14.50 -17.95
C ASP A 135 -6.65 -14.86 -16.54
N THR A 136 -7.67 -14.17 -16.05
CA THR A 136 -8.29 -14.39 -14.74
C THR A 136 -8.98 -15.74 -14.65
N GLU A 137 -9.67 -16.16 -15.72
CA GLU A 137 -10.24 -17.51 -15.81
C GLU A 137 -9.13 -18.56 -15.76
N VAL A 138 -8.09 -18.39 -16.58
CA VAL A 138 -6.94 -19.31 -16.59
C VAL A 138 -6.28 -19.37 -15.21
N SER A 139 -6.19 -18.25 -14.49
CA SER A 139 -5.63 -18.18 -13.14
C SER A 139 -6.44 -18.99 -12.13
N VAL A 140 -7.76 -18.82 -12.12
CA VAL A 140 -8.61 -19.52 -11.14
C VAL A 140 -8.72 -21.01 -11.44
N LEU A 141 -8.73 -21.40 -12.72
CA LEU A 141 -8.68 -22.80 -13.13
C LEU A 141 -7.35 -23.46 -12.73
N LEU A 142 -6.23 -22.73 -12.82
CA LEU A 142 -4.94 -23.20 -12.34
C LEU A 142 -4.92 -23.35 -10.82
N PHE A 143 -5.46 -22.38 -10.08
CA PHE A 143 -5.60 -22.47 -8.63
C PHE A 143 -6.44 -23.69 -8.22
N ASP A 144 -7.63 -23.86 -8.82
CA ASP A 144 -8.52 -24.99 -8.55
C ASP A 144 -7.86 -26.32 -8.89
N PHE A 145 -7.21 -26.42 -10.05
CA PHE A 145 -6.46 -27.62 -10.44
C PHE A 145 -5.41 -28.00 -9.40
N LEU A 146 -4.57 -27.05 -8.98
CA LEU A 146 -3.51 -27.32 -8.01
C LEU A 146 -4.07 -27.66 -6.63
N ARG A 147 -5.12 -26.96 -6.18
CA ARG A 147 -5.68 -27.14 -4.84
C ARG A 147 -6.57 -28.36 -4.71
N ARG A 148 -7.52 -28.55 -5.64
CA ARG A 148 -8.58 -29.57 -5.57
C ARG A 148 -8.17 -30.87 -6.26
N VAL A 149 -7.53 -30.80 -7.43
CA VAL A 149 -7.17 -31.99 -8.23
C VAL A 149 -5.80 -32.55 -7.83
N CYS A 150 -4.79 -31.70 -7.66
CA CYS A 150 -3.48 -32.12 -7.18
C CYS A 150 -3.39 -32.21 -5.64
N GLU A 151 -4.40 -31.72 -4.93
CA GLU A 151 -4.49 -31.73 -3.47
C GLU A 151 -3.32 -31.02 -2.76
N TYR A 152 -2.70 -30.03 -3.40
CA TYR A 152 -1.57 -29.31 -2.81
C TYR A 152 -2.01 -28.48 -1.60
N PRO A 153 -1.21 -28.44 -0.52
CA PRO A 153 -1.33 -27.42 0.52
C PRO A 153 -1.28 -26.02 -0.10
N LEU A 154 -1.95 -25.06 0.54
CA LEU A 154 -2.06 -23.70 0.00
C LEU A 154 -0.69 -23.04 -0.23
N GLU A 155 0.29 -23.28 0.64
CA GLU A 155 1.69 -22.84 0.45
C GLU A 155 2.24 -23.24 -0.93
N TYR A 156 1.99 -24.49 -1.33
CA TYR A 156 2.54 -25.05 -2.58
C TYR A 156 1.75 -24.61 -3.81
N VAL A 157 0.44 -24.35 -3.65
CA VAL A 157 -0.36 -23.68 -4.68
C VAL A 157 0.20 -22.28 -4.92
N ILE A 158 0.47 -21.53 -3.84
CA ILE A 158 1.06 -20.19 -3.93
C ILE A 158 2.46 -20.26 -4.58
N GLU A 159 3.31 -21.21 -4.20
CA GLU A 159 4.63 -21.41 -4.83
C GLU A 159 4.53 -21.75 -6.32
N ALA A 160 3.54 -22.54 -6.73
CA ALA A 160 3.33 -22.84 -8.14
C ALA A 160 2.83 -21.63 -8.95
N LEU A 161 2.14 -20.68 -8.31
CA LEU A 161 1.63 -19.45 -8.96
C LEU A 161 2.66 -18.31 -8.95
N ALA A 162 3.26 -18.03 -7.80
CA ALA A 162 4.30 -17.03 -7.57
C ALA A 162 5.57 -17.74 -7.06
N PRO A 163 6.38 -18.32 -7.96
CA PRO A 163 7.56 -19.08 -7.57
C PRO A 163 8.58 -18.21 -6.86
N THR A 164 9.16 -18.73 -5.79
CA THR A 164 10.29 -18.10 -5.10
C THR A 164 11.57 -18.33 -5.90
N THR A 165 12.20 -17.27 -6.41
CA THR A 165 13.32 -17.35 -7.35
C THR A 165 14.65 -16.85 -6.77
N GLU A 166 15.74 -17.15 -7.47
CA GLU A 166 17.07 -16.54 -7.26
C GLU A 166 17.55 -16.56 -5.79
N ARG A 167 17.89 -15.38 -5.25
CA ARG A 167 18.38 -15.22 -3.89
C ARG A 167 17.36 -15.67 -2.86
N ASP A 168 16.09 -15.33 -3.04
CA ASP A 168 15.04 -15.76 -2.10
C ASP A 168 14.97 -17.27 -2.01
N PHE A 169 15.07 -17.97 -3.14
CA PHE A 169 15.14 -19.42 -3.13
C PHE A 169 16.35 -19.93 -2.34
N ALA A 170 17.52 -19.32 -2.53
CA ALA A 170 18.74 -19.71 -1.81
C ALA A 170 18.67 -19.45 -0.30
N MET A 171 17.88 -18.45 0.13
CA MET A 171 17.68 -18.08 1.54
C MET A 171 16.67 -19.00 2.27
N LEU A 172 15.86 -19.77 1.53
CA LEU A 172 14.92 -20.72 2.14
C LEU A 172 15.66 -21.86 2.86
N PRO A 173 15.06 -22.47 3.90
CA PRO A 173 15.58 -23.72 4.48
C PRO A 173 15.71 -24.83 3.43
N ASN A 174 16.75 -25.67 3.55
CA ASN A 174 17.05 -26.75 2.59
C ASN A 174 15.86 -27.68 2.30
N GLU A 175 15.03 -27.96 3.31
CA GLU A 175 13.82 -28.78 3.15
C GLU A 175 12.81 -28.12 2.20
N LYS A 176 12.54 -26.82 2.38
CA LYS A 176 11.66 -26.05 1.48
C LYS A 176 12.25 -25.97 0.08
N GLN A 177 13.55 -25.72 -0.06
CA GLN A 177 14.23 -25.72 -1.37
C GLN A 177 14.01 -27.03 -2.13
N ALA A 178 14.13 -28.18 -1.46
CA ALA A 178 13.95 -29.48 -2.12
C ALA A 178 12.54 -29.66 -2.69
N ILE A 179 11.51 -29.27 -1.93
CA ILE A 179 10.10 -29.38 -2.35
C ILE A 179 9.79 -28.33 -3.42
N TYR A 180 10.18 -27.08 -3.21
CA TYR A 180 9.90 -25.98 -4.14
C TYR A 180 10.56 -26.22 -5.49
N ARG A 181 11.78 -26.79 -5.52
CA ARG A 181 12.42 -27.18 -6.77
C ARG A 181 11.59 -28.18 -7.57
N ARG A 182 10.95 -29.15 -6.91
CA ARG A 182 10.07 -30.12 -7.58
C ARG A 182 8.79 -29.47 -8.10
N ILE A 183 8.23 -28.54 -7.33
CA ILE A 183 7.08 -27.73 -7.75
C ILE A 183 7.44 -26.91 -8.98
N GLN A 184 8.52 -26.14 -8.93
CA GLN A 184 8.99 -25.32 -10.04
C GLN A 184 9.28 -26.15 -11.29
N ILE A 185 9.97 -27.29 -11.19
CA ILE A 185 10.20 -28.19 -12.34
C ILE A 185 8.88 -28.64 -12.98
N SER A 186 7.85 -28.86 -12.19
CA SER A 186 6.57 -29.42 -12.66
C SER A 186 5.57 -28.37 -13.14
N HIS A 187 5.66 -27.14 -12.61
CA HIS A 187 4.62 -26.11 -12.74
C HIS A 187 5.10 -24.79 -13.33
N LEU A 188 6.41 -24.52 -13.46
CA LEU A 188 6.92 -23.21 -13.91
C LEU A 188 6.34 -22.76 -15.26
N HIS A 189 6.12 -23.69 -16.21
CA HIS A 189 5.49 -23.37 -17.50
C HIS A 189 4.02 -22.96 -17.40
N GLY A 190 3.35 -23.33 -16.32
CA GLY A 190 1.99 -22.91 -15.98
C GLY A 190 1.94 -21.71 -15.02
N SER A 191 3.07 -21.27 -14.45
CA SER A 191 3.09 -20.13 -13.53
C SER A 191 2.74 -18.82 -14.26
N PRO A 192 1.83 -18.00 -13.74
CA PRO A 192 1.56 -16.65 -14.25
C PRO A 192 2.81 -15.76 -14.31
N ASP A 193 2.99 -15.06 -15.44
CA ASP A 193 4.06 -14.09 -15.63
C ASP A 193 3.51 -12.76 -16.18
N GLY A 194 4.23 -11.67 -15.94
CA GLY A 194 3.79 -10.31 -16.21
C GLY A 194 3.12 -9.65 -15.00
N PRO A 195 2.48 -8.49 -15.20
CA PRO A 195 1.98 -7.69 -14.09
C PRO A 195 0.63 -8.17 -13.58
N TRP A 196 0.57 -8.79 -12.40
CA TRP A 196 -0.66 -9.30 -11.81
C TRP A 196 -0.72 -9.21 -10.27
N PHE A 197 -1.93 -9.03 -9.74
CA PHE A 197 -2.23 -9.21 -8.32
C PHE A 197 -3.53 -9.97 -8.18
N PHE A 198 -3.54 -11.06 -7.40
CA PHE A 198 -4.74 -11.86 -7.17
C PHE A 198 -5.34 -11.59 -5.80
N ILE A 199 -6.65 -11.44 -5.77
CA ILE A 199 -7.45 -11.51 -4.55
C ILE A 199 -8.46 -12.66 -4.72
N ILE A 200 -8.44 -13.61 -3.80
CA ILE A 200 -9.23 -14.84 -3.88
C ILE A 200 -10.11 -14.93 -2.65
N ALA A 201 -11.43 -14.88 -2.84
CA ALA A 201 -12.39 -15.28 -1.83
C ALA A 201 -12.63 -16.78 -1.95
N ARG A 202 -12.50 -17.52 -0.86
CA ARG A 202 -12.62 -18.98 -0.86
C ARG A 202 -13.46 -19.45 0.31
N ASN A 203 -14.40 -20.35 0.04
CA ASN A 203 -14.98 -21.22 1.06
C ASN A 203 -14.20 -22.53 1.02
N ASP A 204 -13.69 -23.01 2.16
CA ASP A 204 -13.06 -24.32 2.27
C ASP A 204 -13.99 -25.26 3.05
N PRO A 205 -14.82 -26.08 2.37
CA PRO A 205 -15.78 -26.93 3.05
C PRO A 205 -15.14 -28.00 3.94
N LEU A 206 -13.91 -28.43 3.62
CA LEU A 206 -13.20 -29.45 4.38
C LEU A 206 -12.60 -28.90 5.66
N GLU A 207 -12.11 -27.67 5.62
CA GLU A 207 -11.50 -26.99 6.77
C GLU A 207 -12.50 -26.10 7.54
N GLU A 208 -13.78 -26.10 7.14
CA GLU A 208 -14.85 -25.22 7.66
C GLU A 208 -14.42 -23.75 7.80
N ALA A 209 -13.67 -23.25 6.81
CA ALA A 209 -13.03 -21.93 6.88
C ALA A 209 -13.41 -21.03 5.69
N PHE A 210 -13.67 -19.76 5.97
CA PHE A 210 -13.76 -18.72 4.94
C PHE A 210 -12.43 -18.00 4.83
N ARG A 211 -11.95 -17.78 3.60
CA ARG A 211 -10.64 -17.21 3.35
C ARG A 211 -10.72 -16.04 2.37
N LEU A 212 -9.93 -15.01 2.66
CA LEU A 212 -9.55 -13.97 1.71
C LEU A 212 -8.02 -14.04 1.55
N ILE A 213 -7.56 -14.30 0.33
CA ILE A 213 -6.15 -14.55 0.03
C ILE A 213 -5.66 -13.49 -0.95
N GLY A 214 -4.56 -12.82 -0.63
CA GLY A 214 -3.85 -11.97 -1.59
C GLY A 214 -2.53 -12.62 -2.01
N ILE A 215 -2.26 -12.67 -3.32
CA ILE A 215 -1.01 -13.19 -3.89
C ILE A 215 -0.43 -12.13 -4.81
N THR A 216 0.79 -11.70 -4.51
CA THR A 216 1.52 -10.68 -5.28
C THR A 216 2.41 -11.35 -6.33
N ASP A 217 2.50 -10.76 -7.53
CA ASP A 217 3.47 -11.19 -8.53
C ASP A 217 4.92 -11.03 -8.06
N THR A 218 5.80 -11.86 -8.61
CA THR A 218 7.22 -11.94 -8.22
C THR A 218 8.02 -10.68 -8.57
N SER A 219 7.50 -9.82 -9.45
CA SER A 219 8.15 -8.57 -9.89
C SER A 219 7.51 -7.31 -9.30
N MET A 220 6.53 -7.46 -8.40
CA MET A 220 5.75 -6.39 -7.78
C MET A 220 5.24 -5.34 -8.77
N LEU A 221 4.70 -5.76 -9.90
CA LEU A 221 4.32 -4.84 -10.98
C LEU A 221 2.92 -4.22 -10.81
N ARG A 222 2.17 -4.66 -9.79
CA ARG A 222 0.85 -4.13 -9.47
C ARG A 222 0.77 -3.61 -8.02
N PRO A 223 0.01 -2.54 -7.79
CA PRO A 223 -0.21 -2.06 -6.45
C PRO A 223 -1.13 -3.00 -5.67
N GLN A 224 -0.78 -3.15 -4.40
CA GLN A 224 -1.52 -3.93 -3.43
C GLN A 224 -1.28 -3.35 -2.05
N VAL A 225 -2.33 -3.31 -1.24
CA VAL A 225 -2.29 -2.92 0.15
C VAL A 225 -3.08 -3.95 0.93
N PHE A 226 -2.43 -4.49 1.95
CA PHE A 226 -3.04 -5.34 2.95
C PHE A 226 -3.33 -4.50 4.19
N ALA A 227 -4.44 -4.79 4.88
CA ALA A 227 -4.77 -4.15 6.13
C ALA A 227 -5.42 -5.09 7.13
N LEU A 228 -5.20 -4.83 8.42
CA LEU A 228 -5.78 -5.58 9.52
C LEU A 228 -6.23 -4.63 10.63
N GLN A 229 -7.43 -4.86 11.15
CA GLN A 229 -7.97 -4.20 12.33
C GLN A 229 -8.39 -5.28 13.34
N ARG A 230 -7.90 -5.19 14.57
CA ARG A 230 -8.22 -6.12 15.67
C ARG A 230 -9.00 -5.38 16.76
N GLY A 231 -10.30 -5.63 16.83
CA GLY A 231 -11.21 -4.99 17.78
C GLY A 231 -12.17 -5.98 18.42
N LYS A 232 -13.35 -5.48 18.84
CA LYS A 232 -14.48 -6.35 19.23
C LYS A 232 -14.89 -7.27 18.09
N ALA A 233 -14.83 -6.74 16.87
CA ALA A 233 -14.81 -7.50 15.65
C ALA A 233 -13.46 -7.22 14.96
N SER A 234 -12.86 -8.26 14.39
CA SER A 234 -11.65 -8.12 13.59
C SER A 234 -12.00 -8.19 12.12
N ILE A 235 -11.31 -7.41 11.29
CA ILE A 235 -11.51 -7.39 9.84
C ILE A 235 -10.16 -7.30 9.13
N GLY A 236 -10.01 -8.09 8.07
CA GLY A 236 -8.89 -8.05 7.14
C GLY A 236 -9.35 -7.53 5.80
N LEU A 237 -8.58 -6.62 5.20
CA LEU A 237 -8.88 -6.03 3.90
C LEU A 237 -7.70 -6.16 2.96
N ILE A 238 -8.00 -6.33 1.68
CA ILE A 238 -7.03 -6.36 0.59
C ILE A 238 -7.58 -5.47 -0.52
N ALA A 239 -6.79 -4.52 -0.98
CA ALA A 239 -7.15 -3.65 -2.10
C ALA A 239 -5.93 -3.30 -2.93
N SER A 240 -6.13 -2.73 -4.11
CA SER A 240 -5.01 -2.15 -4.87
C SER A 240 -4.49 -0.87 -4.24
N GLU A 241 -5.33 -0.11 -3.55
CA GLU A 241 -4.96 1.20 -3.00
C GLU A 241 -5.52 1.37 -1.59
N LYS A 242 -4.78 2.07 -0.73
CA LYS A 242 -5.17 2.33 0.67
C LYS A 242 -6.51 3.08 0.79
N GLN A 243 -6.83 4.02 -0.10
CA GLN A 243 -8.08 4.80 -0.02
C GLN A 243 -9.34 3.93 -0.11
N ALA A 244 -9.28 2.81 -0.85
CA ALA A 244 -10.40 1.88 -0.93
C ALA A 244 -10.63 1.19 0.44
N ILE A 245 -9.56 0.83 1.14
CA ILE A 245 -9.61 0.27 2.49
C ILE A 245 -10.15 1.31 3.47
N ASP A 246 -9.63 2.53 3.41
CA ASP A 246 -10.07 3.61 4.30
C ASP A 246 -11.55 3.96 4.08
N ALA A 247 -12.01 4.01 2.83
CA ALA A 247 -13.42 4.24 2.50
C ALA A 247 -14.31 3.10 3.01
N ALA A 248 -13.89 1.85 2.87
CA ALA A 248 -14.61 0.69 3.40
C ALA A 248 -14.71 0.74 4.93
N LEU A 249 -13.60 1.02 5.62
CA LEU A 249 -13.56 1.16 7.08
C LEU A 249 -14.39 2.35 7.57
N ALA A 250 -14.35 3.48 6.88
CA ALA A 250 -15.18 4.64 7.21
C ALA A 250 -16.67 4.33 7.07
N SER A 251 -17.06 3.62 6.00
CA SER A 251 -18.45 3.18 5.79
C SER A 251 -18.89 2.22 6.89
N LEU A 252 -18.08 1.20 7.20
CA LEU A 252 -18.34 0.24 8.27
C LEU A 252 -18.46 0.92 9.63
N ALA A 253 -17.51 1.80 9.97
CA ALA A 253 -17.52 2.55 11.21
C ALA A 253 -18.73 3.48 11.34
N ASN A 254 -19.30 3.96 10.23
CA ASN A 254 -20.52 4.76 10.23
C ASN A 254 -21.78 3.92 10.52
N GLU A 255 -21.76 2.62 10.29
CA GLU A 255 -22.90 1.72 10.48
C GLU A 255 -22.78 0.86 11.74
N ASP A 256 -21.56 0.49 12.15
CA ASP A 256 -21.27 -0.46 13.21
C ASP A 256 -20.11 0.01 14.10
N ASP A 257 -20.43 0.26 15.38
CA ASP A 257 -19.51 0.84 16.36
C ASP A 257 -18.38 -0.11 16.79
N ARG A 258 -18.37 -1.37 16.31
CA ARG A 258 -17.26 -2.30 16.53
C ARG A 258 -16.04 -1.98 15.67
N PHE A 259 -16.22 -1.22 14.59
CA PHE A 259 -15.18 -0.83 13.64
C PHE A 259 -14.86 0.66 13.74
N TRP A 260 -13.71 1.05 13.21
CA TRP A 260 -13.30 2.45 13.11
C TRP A 260 -12.65 2.77 11.75
N PRO A 261 -12.60 4.06 11.32
CA PRO A 261 -12.24 4.45 9.95
C PRO A 261 -10.80 4.18 9.50
N ARG A 262 -9.97 3.56 10.35
CA ARG A 262 -8.53 3.39 10.12
C ARG A 262 -8.07 2.01 10.57
N ALA A 263 -7.32 1.29 9.76
CA ALA A 263 -6.77 0.00 10.15
C ALA A 263 -5.65 0.16 11.19
N ASP A 264 -5.43 -0.88 11.99
CA ASP A 264 -4.31 -0.91 12.94
C ASP A 264 -2.98 -1.06 12.22
N LYS A 265 -2.97 -1.85 11.14
CA LYS A 265 -1.80 -2.12 10.31
C LYS A 265 -2.16 -2.02 8.84
N TYR A 266 -1.28 -1.39 8.07
CA TYR A 266 -1.24 -1.41 6.62
C TYR A 266 0.14 -1.90 6.19
N TRP A 267 0.22 -2.67 5.10
CA TRP A 267 1.51 -3.06 4.52
C TRP A 267 1.39 -3.43 3.04
N ASN A 268 2.53 -3.37 2.36
CA ASN A 268 2.72 -3.92 1.03
C ASN A 268 3.58 -5.19 1.13
N ALA A 269 3.44 -6.06 0.14
CA ALA A 269 4.17 -7.33 0.05
C ALA A 269 5.01 -7.49 -1.22
N ARG A 270 6.08 -8.29 -1.16
CA ARG A 270 6.86 -8.71 -2.34
C ARG A 270 6.61 -10.16 -2.69
N GLY A 271 6.09 -10.42 -3.90
CA GLY A 271 5.83 -11.78 -4.38
C GLY A 271 7.07 -12.66 -4.36
N GLY A 272 6.92 -13.90 -3.92
CA GLY A 272 8.01 -14.88 -3.91
C GLY A 272 9.09 -14.64 -2.86
N SER A 273 8.95 -13.67 -1.95
CA SER A 273 9.93 -13.39 -0.89
C SER A 273 10.18 -14.60 0.02
N HIS A 274 11.42 -14.81 0.45
CA HIS A 274 11.76 -15.86 1.45
C HIS A 274 11.27 -15.54 2.87
N THR A 275 10.86 -14.29 3.12
CA THR A 275 10.36 -13.83 4.44
C THR A 275 8.91 -14.19 4.69
N ASP A 276 8.04 -13.90 3.71
CA ASP A 276 6.58 -14.02 3.83
C ASP A 276 5.90 -14.58 2.55
N GLY A 277 6.66 -14.79 1.47
CA GLY A 277 6.15 -15.27 0.18
C GLY A 277 5.35 -14.24 -0.62
N GLY A 278 5.19 -13.02 -0.14
CA GLY A 278 4.38 -11.99 -0.77
C GLY A 278 2.88 -12.26 -0.76
N SER A 279 2.43 -13.16 0.12
CA SER A 279 1.06 -13.67 0.13
C SER A 279 0.51 -13.75 1.54
N PHE A 280 -0.71 -13.28 1.73
CA PHE A 280 -1.36 -13.23 3.04
C PHE A 280 -2.77 -13.83 2.98
N ILE A 281 -3.07 -14.67 3.96
CA ILE A 281 -4.29 -15.45 4.07
C ILE A 281 -5.03 -15.00 5.32
N PHE A 282 -6.15 -14.31 5.12
CA PHE A 282 -7.10 -13.98 6.16
C PHE A 282 -8.11 -15.13 6.27
N SER A 283 -8.07 -15.89 7.35
CA SER A 283 -8.95 -17.03 7.60
C SER A 283 -9.92 -16.72 8.73
N LEU A 284 -11.22 -16.83 8.46
CA LEU A 284 -12.24 -16.92 9.48
C LEU A 284 -12.44 -18.40 9.80
N ILE A 285 -11.96 -18.79 10.97
CA ILE A 285 -12.02 -20.16 11.48
C ILE A 285 -13.10 -20.21 12.56
N LYS A 286 -13.92 -21.25 12.52
CA LYS A 286 -14.97 -21.47 13.51
C LYS A 286 -14.35 -21.72 14.89
N ASP A 287 -14.86 -21.01 15.88
CA ASP A 287 -14.51 -21.12 17.29
C ASP A 287 -15.78 -21.32 18.13
N ASN A 288 -15.66 -21.65 19.41
CA ASN A 288 -16.80 -21.97 20.29
C ASN A 288 -17.86 -20.86 20.33
N ASP A 289 -17.46 -19.60 20.17
CA ASP A 289 -18.32 -18.40 20.23
C ASP A 289 -18.55 -17.72 18.87
N GLY A 290 -18.20 -18.35 17.74
CA GLY A 290 -18.42 -17.79 16.40
C GLY A 290 -17.26 -18.02 15.44
N PHE A 291 -16.71 -16.93 14.89
CA PHE A 291 -15.55 -16.97 14.00
C PHE A 291 -14.41 -16.12 14.56
N LYS A 292 -13.20 -16.68 14.54
CA LYS A 292 -11.96 -15.96 14.82
C LYS A 292 -11.24 -15.65 13.51
N LEU A 293 -10.81 -14.40 13.36
CA LEU A 293 -9.97 -13.98 12.23
C LEU A 293 -8.50 -14.24 12.56
N GLU A 294 -7.84 -15.03 11.72
CA GLU A 294 -6.38 -15.19 11.70
C GLU A 294 -5.82 -14.64 10.39
N CYS A 295 -4.67 -13.98 10.44
CA CYS A 295 -3.94 -13.54 9.26
C CYS A 295 -2.57 -14.21 9.26
N ARG A 296 -2.27 -15.00 8.23
CA ARG A 296 -0.99 -15.72 8.10
C ARG A 296 -0.33 -15.43 6.77
N ASP A 297 1.00 -15.49 6.73
CA ASP A 297 1.76 -15.43 5.48
C ASP A 297 1.76 -16.77 4.72
N LYS A 298 2.47 -16.84 3.58
CA LYS A 298 2.64 -18.07 2.76
C LYS A 298 3.17 -19.25 3.57
N PHE A 299 4.01 -19.01 4.57
CA PHE A 299 4.69 -20.03 5.38
C PHE A 299 3.89 -20.41 6.63
N GLY A 300 2.71 -19.82 6.83
CA GLY A 300 1.82 -20.11 7.95
C GLY A 300 2.13 -19.33 9.23
N VAL A 301 3.03 -18.34 9.17
CA VAL A 301 3.39 -17.48 10.30
C VAL A 301 2.29 -16.44 10.50
N GLU A 302 1.82 -16.28 11.75
CA GLU A 302 0.78 -15.31 12.07
C GLU A 302 1.31 -13.87 12.03
N ILE A 303 0.57 -13.00 11.33
CA ILE A 303 0.87 -11.56 11.31
C ILE A 303 0.47 -10.94 12.64
N SER A 304 1.48 -10.50 13.37
CA SER A 304 1.36 -9.85 14.67
C SER A 304 2.43 -8.77 14.83
N ASP A 305 2.13 -7.74 15.62
CA ASP A 305 3.07 -6.72 16.06
C ASP A 305 2.60 -6.10 17.38
N SER A 306 3.36 -5.14 17.92
CA SER A 306 3.03 -4.46 19.17
C SER A 306 1.68 -3.74 19.11
N GLU A 307 1.33 -3.15 17.97
CA GLU A 307 0.06 -2.44 17.77
C GLU A 307 -1.14 -3.39 17.77
N LEU A 308 -1.04 -4.51 17.05
CA LEU A 308 -2.07 -5.56 16.99
C LEU A 308 -2.25 -6.29 18.32
N SER A 309 -1.24 -6.22 19.21
CA SER A 309 -1.26 -6.82 20.54
C SER A 309 -1.83 -5.89 21.62
N LYS A 310 -2.01 -4.60 21.32
CA LYS A 310 -2.59 -3.63 22.26
C LYS A 310 -4.07 -3.92 22.55
N PRO A 311 -4.59 -3.47 23.70
CA PRO A 311 -5.97 -3.70 24.11
C PRO A 311 -6.98 -3.31 23.02
N VAL A 312 -8.08 -4.07 22.98
CA VAL A 312 -9.22 -3.77 22.11
C VAL A 312 -9.81 -2.42 22.52
N ILE A 313 -10.00 -1.56 21.53
CA ILE A 313 -10.66 -0.27 21.72
C ILE A 313 -12.16 -0.54 21.85
N ASP A 314 -12.68 -0.44 23.08
CA ASP A 314 -14.11 -0.53 23.39
C ASP A 314 -14.73 0.85 23.63
N THR A 315 -14.44 1.81 22.76
CA THR A 315 -15.08 3.12 22.84
C THR A 315 -15.91 3.31 21.59
N GLY A 316 -17.17 3.72 21.74
CA GLY A 316 -18.03 4.05 20.61
C GLY A 316 -17.45 5.28 19.90
N ILE A 317 -16.62 5.04 18.89
CA ILE A 317 -15.87 6.09 18.20
C ILE A 317 -16.80 7.12 17.56
N LYS A 318 -18.02 6.75 17.13
CA LYS A 318 -19.06 7.73 16.73
C LYS A 318 -19.33 8.78 17.80
N ARG A 319 -19.42 8.37 19.07
CA ARG A 319 -19.67 9.29 20.19
C ARG A 319 -18.49 10.23 20.39
N ILE A 320 -17.27 9.70 20.29
CA ILE A 320 -16.02 10.47 20.33
C ILE A 320 -16.00 11.51 19.21
N LEU A 321 -16.26 11.10 17.96
CA LEU A 321 -16.24 12.00 16.79
C LEU A 321 -17.37 13.04 16.79
N SER A 322 -18.48 12.77 17.50
CA SER A 322 -19.60 13.71 17.65
C SER A 322 -19.50 14.64 18.86
N GLY A 323 -18.50 14.45 19.73
CA GLY A 323 -18.38 15.16 21.00
C GLY A 323 -17.74 16.55 20.92
N SER A 324 -18.04 17.39 21.91
CA SER A 324 -17.19 18.52 22.31
C SER A 324 -16.17 17.99 23.33
N GLY A 325 -14.89 18.22 23.09
CA GLY A 325 -13.84 17.79 24.03
C GLY A 325 -13.87 18.65 25.29
N ILE A 326 -13.01 18.32 26.25
CA ILE A 326 -12.81 19.19 27.41
C ILE A 326 -11.79 20.27 27.02
N PRO A 327 -12.17 21.55 26.93
CA PRO A 327 -11.24 22.60 26.50
C PRO A 327 -10.07 22.68 27.48
N SER A 328 -8.84 22.68 26.94
CA SER A 328 -7.66 22.93 27.75
C SER A 328 -7.59 24.40 28.13
N ALA A 329 -7.44 24.72 29.42
CA ALA A 329 -7.25 26.09 29.89
C ALA A 329 -5.86 26.67 29.57
N LEU A 330 -4.94 25.83 29.09
CA LEU A 330 -3.56 26.18 28.75
C LEU A 330 -3.22 25.68 27.34
N THR A 331 -2.34 26.38 26.63
CA THR A 331 -1.73 25.97 25.37
C THR A 331 -0.59 24.97 25.67
N PRO A 332 -0.85 23.64 25.73
CA PRO A 332 0.12 22.70 26.24
C PRO A 332 1.21 22.48 25.20
N SER A 333 2.45 22.21 25.61
CA SER A 333 3.49 21.83 24.65
C SER A 333 3.19 20.47 24.03
N GLN A 334 3.79 20.16 22.88
CA GLN A 334 3.67 18.83 22.26
C GLN A 334 4.10 17.71 23.22
N GLU A 335 5.16 17.96 24.01
CA GLU A 335 5.69 16.98 24.96
C GLU A 335 4.75 16.73 26.14
N ASP A 336 4.08 17.78 26.65
CA ASP A 336 3.08 17.64 27.72
C ASP A 336 1.91 16.76 27.28
N ILE A 337 1.52 16.88 26.02
CA ILE A 337 0.41 16.10 25.44
C ILE A 337 0.83 14.65 25.24
N ARG A 338 2.03 14.40 24.69
CA ARG A 338 2.58 13.05 24.53
C ARG A 338 2.68 12.32 25.87
N THR A 339 3.26 13.00 26.86
CA THR A 339 3.40 12.49 28.23
C THR A 339 2.05 12.18 28.86
N ALA A 340 1.04 13.02 28.63
CA ALA A 340 -0.29 12.74 29.14
C ALA A 340 -0.91 11.49 28.47
N LEU A 341 -0.87 11.41 27.14
CA LEU A 341 -1.52 10.35 26.37
C LEU A 341 -1.00 8.95 26.71
N SER A 342 0.29 8.80 27.05
CA SER A 342 0.89 7.50 27.38
C SER A 342 0.25 6.77 28.57
N SER A 343 -0.51 7.50 29.40
CA SER A 343 -1.13 6.99 30.63
C SER A 343 -2.67 6.95 30.60
N LEU A 344 -3.30 7.52 29.57
CA LEU A 344 -4.75 7.69 29.52
C LEU A 344 -5.47 6.48 28.94
N ALA A 345 -6.70 6.26 29.39
CA ALA A 345 -7.62 5.35 28.74
C ALA A 345 -8.08 5.92 27.37
N PRO A 346 -8.50 5.08 26.39
CA PRO A 346 -8.91 5.54 25.06
C PRO A 346 -9.95 6.68 25.04
N ALA A 347 -10.96 6.63 25.91
CA ALA A 347 -11.98 7.67 25.98
C ALA A 347 -11.42 9.02 26.45
N GLU A 348 -10.64 9.01 27.54
CA GLU A 348 -10.04 10.23 28.11
C GLU A 348 -8.99 10.84 27.16
N ALA A 349 -8.20 9.99 26.51
CA ALA A 349 -7.27 10.39 25.47
C ALA A 349 -8.00 11.09 24.33
N ALA A 350 -9.12 10.54 23.88
CA ALA A 350 -9.89 11.13 22.80
C ALA A 350 -10.51 12.48 23.18
N ASP A 351 -11.13 12.60 24.36
CA ASP A 351 -11.68 13.86 24.86
C ASP A 351 -10.62 14.96 24.95
N ARG A 352 -9.40 14.57 25.38
CA ARG A 352 -8.26 15.49 25.47
C ARG A 352 -7.75 15.94 24.10
N ILE A 353 -7.65 15.03 23.13
CA ILE A 353 -7.22 15.35 21.76
C ILE A 353 -8.25 16.26 21.08
N ILE A 354 -9.55 15.95 21.18
CA ILE A 354 -10.61 16.76 20.58
C ILE A 354 -10.65 18.16 21.20
N GLY A 355 -10.43 18.26 22.52
CA GLY A 355 -10.39 19.53 23.24
C GLY A 355 -9.30 20.50 22.75
N LEU A 356 -8.28 20.02 22.02
CA LEU A 356 -7.24 20.87 21.41
C LEU A 356 -7.78 21.75 20.26
N ALA A 357 -8.90 21.35 19.65
CA ALA A 357 -9.53 22.08 18.56
C ALA A 357 -10.61 23.07 19.03
N ASP A 358 -10.97 23.07 20.31
CA ASP A 358 -12.12 23.80 20.84
C ASP A 358 -11.71 25.15 21.47
N GLY A 359 -12.50 26.20 21.22
CA GLY A 359 -12.39 27.49 21.93
C GLY A 359 -11.23 28.41 21.54
N LEU A 360 -10.55 28.15 20.43
CA LEU A 360 -9.42 28.94 19.91
C LEU A 360 -9.89 30.28 19.32
N LYS A 361 -9.19 31.38 19.63
CA LYS A 361 -9.65 32.76 19.34
C LYS A 361 -8.74 33.56 18.42
N ASN A 362 -7.48 33.16 18.28
CA ASN A 362 -6.48 33.90 17.52
C ASN A 362 -5.60 32.98 16.67
N ASP A 363 -4.83 33.58 15.76
CA ASP A 363 -4.01 32.85 14.78
C ASP A 363 -2.93 31.97 15.43
N ASP A 364 -2.34 32.40 16.55
CA ASP A 364 -1.27 31.65 17.23
C ASP A 364 -1.82 30.40 17.92
N GLU A 365 -2.96 30.52 18.60
CA GLU A 365 -3.69 29.39 19.19
C GLU A 365 -4.10 28.37 18.12
N ILE A 366 -4.63 28.85 16.98
CA ILE A 366 -5.03 28.00 15.85
C ILE A 366 -3.82 27.28 15.25
N GLN A 367 -2.73 28.00 14.99
CA GLN A 367 -1.53 27.39 14.43
C GLN A 367 -0.93 26.35 15.38
N HIS A 368 -0.84 26.66 16.68
CA HIS A 368 -0.35 25.72 17.67
C HIS A 368 -1.20 24.45 17.72
N ALA A 369 -2.52 24.58 17.68
CA ALA A 369 -3.43 23.43 17.61
C ALA A 369 -3.21 22.60 16.33
N ILE A 370 -3.04 23.25 15.18
CA ILE A 370 -2.71 22.58 13.89
C ILE A 370 -1.40 21.80 14.02
N ASP A 371 -0.35 22.40 14.58
CA ASP A 371 0.97 21.79 14.70
C ASP A 371 0.93 20.59 15.66
N VAL A 372 0.26 20.72 16.81
CA VAL A 372 0.08 19.63 17.78
C VAL A 372 -0.74 18.50 17.17
N LEU A 373 -1.91 18.78 16.60
CA LEU A 373 -2.78 17.76 16.02
C LEU A 373 -2.08 17.06 14.84
N THR A 374 -1.37 17.80 14.00
CA THR A 374 -0.53 17.25 12.94
C THR A 374 0.52 16.30 13.52
N SER A 375 1.24 16.71 14.57
CA SER A 375 2.22 15.85 15.24
C SER A 375 1.59 14.55 15.76
N LEU A 376 0.38 14.60 16.31
CA LEU A 376 -0.33 13.41 16.79
C LEU A 376 -0.79 12.47 15.67
N ILE A 377 -1.04 12.99 14.46
CA ILE A 377 -1.37 12.17 13.28
C ILE A 377 -0.17 11.31 12.89
N HIS A 378 1.02 11.89 12.83
CA HIS A 378 2.16 11.25 12.16
C HIS A 378 3.37 10.88 13.03
N ASP A 379 3.55 11.46 14.22
CA ASP A 379 4.68 11.13 15.07
C ASP A 379 4.47 9.80 15.79
N ARG A 380 5.57 9.14 16.14
CA ARG A 380 5.58 7.87 16.89
C ARG A 380 6.25 8.13 18.23
N PHE A 381 5.54 7.83 19.31
CA PHE A 381 5.98 8.04 20.70
C PHE A 381 5.26 7.05 21.61
N GLU A 382 5.69 6.91 22.85
CA GLU A 382 5.11 5.93 23.78
C GLU A 382 3.62 6.23 24.04
N LEU A 383 2.75 5.27 23.71
CA LEU A 383 1.30 5.43 23.78
C LEU A 383 0.64 4.57 24.85
N GLY A 384 1.43 3.76 25.56
CA GLY A 384 0.93 2.85 26.61
C GLY A 384 -0.18 1.94 26.06
N PRO A 385 -1.42 2.02 26.59
CA PRO A 385 -2.52 1.17 26.14
C PRO A 385 -3.14 1.61 24.81
N LEU A 386 -2.83 2.82 24.31
CA LEU A 386 -3.46 3.38 23.11
C LEU A 386 -2.80 2.86 21.85
N LYS A 387 -3.61 2.49 20.85
CA LYS A 387 -3.11 2.22 19.50
C LYS A 387 -2.77 3.52 18.79
N LYS A 388 -1.68 3.52 18.02
CA LYS A 388 -1.27 4.63 17.18
C LYS A 388 -2.32 4.96 16.12
N ALA A 389 -2.96 3.94 15.54
CA ALA A 389 -4.06 4.12 14.58
C ALA A 389 -5.24 4.90 15.20
N PHE A 390 -5.60 4.59 16.44
CA PHE A 390 -6.66 5.31 17.17
C PHE A 390 -6.30 6.77 17.42
N VAL A 391 -5.11 7.04 17.96
CA VAL A 391 -4.66 8.41 18.23
C VAL A 391 -4.58 9.23 16.95
N ALA A 392 -4.06 8.64 15.86
CA ALA A 392 -3.98 9.29 14.56
C ALA A 392 -5.37 9.64 14.02
N GLU A 393 -6.34 8.72 14.13
CA GLU A 393 -7.71 8.96 13.68
C GLU A 393 -8.39 10.07 14.47
N VAL A 394 -8.32 10.04 15.81
CA VAL A 394 -8.95 11.08 16.64
C VAL A 394 -8.30 12.45 16.40
N ALA A 395 -6.97 12.50 16.27
CA ALA A 395 -6.26 13.75 15.98
C ALA A 395 -6.60 14.31 14.59
N GLU A 396 -6.72 13.45 13.58
CA GLU A 396 -7.12 13.86 12.22
C GLU A 396 -8.54 14.42 12.21
N GLN A 397 -9.48 13.79 12.92
CA GLN A 397 -10.86 14.27 12.98
C GLN A 397 -10.98 15.57 13.78
N ALA A 398 -10.21 15.73 14.87
CA ALA A 398 -10.10 16.99 15.59
C ALA A 398 -9.51 18.11 14.71
N LEU A 399 -8.50 17.80 13.89
CA LEU A 399 -7.93 18.75 12.93
C LEU A 399 -8.95 19.17 11.86
N TYR A 400 -9.74 18.22 11.34
CA TYR A 400 -10.77 18.51 10.35
C TYR A 400 -11.91 19.34 10.94
N LYS A 401 -12.29 19.08 12.20
CA LYS A 401 -13.23 19.91 12.96
C LYS A 401 -12.71 21.34 13.12
N LEU A 402 -11.43 21.50 13.47
CA LEU A 402 -10.78 22.81 13.55
C LEU A 402 -10.85 23.52 12.19
N PHE A 403 -10.41 22.88 11.10
CA PHE A 403 -10.45 23.47 9.77
C PHE A 403 -11.86 23.87 9.33
N ASP A 404 -12.88 23.04 9.61
CA ASP A 404 -14.26 23.34 9.26
C ASP A 404 -14.83 24.55 10.03
N SER A 405 -14.32 24.82 11.24
CA SER A 405 -14.69 25.99 12.04
C SER A 405 -14.09 27.31 11.55
N LEU A 406 -13.08 27.25 10.67
CA LEU A 406 -12.38 28.43 10.17
C LEU A 406 -13.16 29.11 9.01
N PRO A 407 -12.96 30.43 8.81
CA PRO A 407 -13.74 31.22 7.85
C PRO A 407 -13.64 30.67 6.42
N ARG A 408 -14.75 30.60 5.68
CA ARG A 408 -14.72 30.31 4.24
C ARG A 408 -14.07 31.46 3.48
N ILE A 409 -13.65 31.21 2.25
CA ILE A 409 -12.93 32.18 1.41
C ILE A 409 -13.69 33.49 1.16
N ARG A 410 -15.01 33.46 1.31
CA ARG A 410 -15.90 34.62 1.13
C ARG A 410 -16.15 35.41 2.42
N ASP A 411 -15.79 34.84 3.57
CA ASP A 411 -16.12 35.39 4.87
C ASP A 411 -15.17 36.53 5.24
N SER A 412 -15.71 37.57 5.88
CA SER A 412 -14.93 38.61 6.51
C SER A 412 -14.50 38.15 7.90
N SER A 413 -13.20 38.03 8.13
CA SER A 413 -12.64 37.58 9.40
C SER A 413 -11.23 38.15 9.59
N PRO A 414 -10.84 38.49 10.84
CA PRO A 414 -9.48 38.94 11.15
C PRO A 414 -8.44 37.80 11.14
N LEU A 415 -8.88 36.53 11.10
CA LEU A 415 -7.98 35.38 11.09
C LEU A 415 -7.23 35.27 9.75
N ARG A 416 -6.00 34.73 9.75
CA ARG A 416 -5.20 34.58 8.52
C ARG A 416 -5.58 33.41 7.61
N PHE A 417 -6.46 32.53 8.09
CA PHE A 417 -6.85 31.29 7.41
C PHE A 417 -8.11 31.49 6.57
N ARG A 418 -8.16 30.89 5.37
CA ARG A 418 -9.40 30.81 4.57
C ARG A 418 -9.64 29.40 4.08
N ARG A 419 -10.89 28.97 4.15
CA ARG A 419 -11.33 27.66 3.69
C ARG A 419 -11.98 27.71 2.32
N LEU A 420 -11.58 26.79 1.45
CA LEU A 420 -12.10 26.59 0.10
C LEU A 420 -12.73 25.19 0.01
N THR A 421 -13.92 25.12 -0.57
CA THR A 421 -14.59 23.88 -0.95
C THR A 421 -14.84 23.85 -2.46
N VAL A 422 -15.30 22.72 -3.00
CA VAL A 422 -15.65 22.61 -4.43
C VAL A 422 -16.68 23.65 -4.88
N GLU A 423 -17.61 24.05 -4.00
CA GLU A 423 -18.65 25.06 -4.27
C GLU A 423 -18.08 26.48 -4.38
N ASP A 424 -16.92 26.73 -3.77
CA ASP A 424 -16.29 28.04 -3.70
C ASP A 424 -15.33 28.32 -4.87
N MET A 425 -15.06 27.33 -5.71
CA MET A 425 -14.06 27.38 -6.78
C MET A 425 -14.17 28.63 -7.67
N GLY A 426 -15.38 29.01 -8.07
CA GLY A 426 -15.61 30.19 -8.91
C GLY A 426 -15.45 31.54 -8.20
N ALA A 427 -15.26 31.55 -6.87
CA ALA A 427 -15.17 32.75 -6.05
C ALA A 427 -13.85 32.82 -5.25
N MET A 428 -12.82 32.10 -5.70
CA MET A 428 -11.51 32.13 -5.06
C MET A 428 -10.89 33.53 -5.16
N LEU A 429 -10.48 34.07 -4.01
CA LEU A 429 -9.82 35.38 -3.91
C LEU A 429 -8.30 35.20 -3.76
N PRO A 430 -7.48 36.16 -4.22
CA PRO A 430 -6.04 36.16 -3.95
C PRO A 430 -5.76 36.37 -2.45
N PRO A 431 -4.63 35.89 -1.93
CA PRO A 431 -4.23 36.17 -0.56
C PRO A 431 -3.96 37.65 -0.36
N THR A 432 -4.02 38.11 0.89
CA THR A 432 -3.66 39.47 1.29
C THR A 432 -2.48 39.43 2.25
N ARG A 433 -2.04 40.60 2.74
CA ARG A 433 -0.99 40.67 3.76
C ARG A 433 -1.37 39.92 5.04
N ASP A 434 -2.64 39.97 5.42
CA ASP A 434 -3.15 39.42 6.67
C ASP A 434 -3.79 38.04 6.48
N VAL A 435 -4.06 37.63 5.23
CA VAL A 435 -4.68 36.34 4.90
C VAL A 435 -3.72 35.54 4.02
N THR A 436 -3.02 34.60 4.63
CA THR A 436 -1.84 33.95 4.05
C THR A 436 -2.02 32.45 3.80
N THR A 437 -2.91 31.79 4.54
CA THR A 437 -3.05 30.32 4.54
C THR A 437 -4.38 29.89 3.95
N LEU A 438 -4.32 29.01 2.95
CA LEU A 438 -5.50 28.42 2.30
C LEU A 438 -5.70 26.98 2.78
N LEU A 439 -6.91 26.67 3.22
CA LEU A 439 -7.35 25.33 3.61
C LEU A 439 -8.32 24.82 2.54
N ILE A 440 -7.96 23.78 1.80
CA ILE A 440 -8.80 23.20 0.75
C ILE A 440 -9.39 21.89 1.26
N ASP A 441 -10.71 21.85 1.41
CA ASP A 441 -11.44 20.60 1.68
C ASP A 441 -11.53 19.78 0.39
N ALA A 442 -10.85 18.64 0.34
CA ALA A 442 -10.85 17.76 -0.83
C ALA A 442 -12.22 17.10 -1.09
N LYS A 443 -13.13 17.10 -0.11
CA LYS A 443 -14.44 16.46 -0.25
C LYS A 443 -15.25 17.10 -1.39
N GLY A 444 -15.78 16.24 -2.26
CA GLY A 444 -16.61 16.65 -3.40
C GLY A 444 -15.84 17.07 -4.64
N PHE A 445 -14.51 17.16 -4.59
CA PHE A 445 -13.69 17.28 -5.80
C PHE A 445 -13.60 15.94 -6.54
N ASP A 446 -13.66 16.00 -7.87
CA ASP A 446 -13.47 14.82 -8.72
C ASP A 446 -12.00 14.31 -8.57
N PRO A 447 -11.72 13.00 -8.68
CA PRO A 447 -10.36 12.47 -8.55
C PRO A 447 -9.36 13.03 -9.57
N GLU A 448 -9.84 13.40 -10.76
CA GLU A 448 -9.10 14.08 -11.82
C GLU A 448 -10.02 14.96 -12.69
N GLY A 449 -9.44 15.68 -13.66
CA GLY A 449 -10.19 16.50 -14.63
C GLY A 449 -10.35 17.95 -14.20
N ASP A 450 -11.24 18.68 -14.89
CA ASP A 450 -11.36 20.14 -14.74
C ASP A 450 -11.96 20.58 -13.39
N ARG A 451 -12.80 19.74 -12.79
CA ARG A 451 -13.29 19.91 -11.42
C ARG A 451 -12.42 19.18 -10.39
N GLY A 452 -11.23 18.74 -10.79
CA GLY A 452 -10.30 18.04 -9.92
C GLY A 452 -9.61 18.97 -8.93
N LEU A 453 -9.25 18.43 -7.77
CA LEU A 453 -8.57 19.15 -6.70
C LEU A 453 -7.21 19.75 -7.13
N SER A 454 -6.50 19.07 -8.04
CA SER A 454 -5.25 19.58 -8.60
C SER A 454 -5.43 20.91 -9.35
N ARG A 455 -6.56 21.11 -10.03
CA ARG A 455 -6.90 22.38 -10.70
C ARG A 455 -7.20 23.50 -9.71
N ALA A 456 -7.85 23.18 -8.59
CA ALA A 456 -8.07 24.13 -7.50
C ALA A 456 -6.74 24.63 -6.92
N LEU A 457 -5.82 23.71 -6.64
CA LEU A 457 -4.50 24.03 -6.12
C LEU A 457 -3.69 24.89 -7.10
N LEU A 458 -3.71 24.54 -8.39
CA LEU A 458 -3.06 25.34 -9.43
C LEU A 458 -3.61 26.77 -9.52
N SER A 459 -4.93 26.90 -9.46
CA SER A 459 -5.60 28.20 -9.49
C SER A 459 -5.23 29.04 -8.26
N ALA A 460 -5.22 28.43 -7.08
CA ALA A 460 -4.79 29.07 -5.84
C ALA A 460 -3.34 29.55 -5.93
N TYR A 461 -2.43 28.70 -6.37
CA TYR A 461 -1.02 29.07 -6.56
C TYR A 461 -0.87 30.23 -7.55
N GLY A 462 -1.59 30.19 -8.68
CA GLY A 462 -1.62 31.24 -9.69
C GLY A 462 -2.14 32.59 -9.15
N LEU A 463 -3.08 32.57 -8.21
CA LEU A 463 -3.59 33.76 -7.53
C LEU A 463 -2.66 34.33 -6.46
N GLY A 464 -1.60 33.60 -6.09
CA GLY A 464 -0.60 34.06 -5.14
C GLY A 464 -0.55 33.28 -3.82
N TRP A 465 -1.41 32.28 -3.62
CA TRP A 465 -1.37 31.45 -2.40
C TRP A 465 -0.06 30.65 -2.35
N ARG A 466 0.55 30.60 -1.16
CA ARG A 466 1.87 30.00 -0.93
C ARG A 466 1.92 29.01 0.21
N ASP A 467 1.00 29.11 1.16
CA ASP A 467 0.81 28.13 2.22
C ASP A 467 -0.57 27.49 2.06
N ILE A 468 -0.59 26.22 1.64
CA ILE A 468 -1.81 25.50 1.27
C ILE A 468 -1.88 24.20 2.07
N HIS A 469 -2.97 24.01 2.79
CA HIS A 469 -3.31 22.74 3.44
C HIS A 469 -4.45 22.10 2.68
N VAL A 470 -4.28 20.85 2.27
CA VAL A 470 -5.31 20.07 1.62
C VAL A 470 -5.69 18.93 2.54
N TYR A 471 -6.96 18.79 2.87
CA TYR A 471 -7.43 17.84 3.88
C TYR A 471 -8.64 17.04 3.42
N ARG A 472 -8.93 15.90 4.09
CA ARG A 472 -9.91 14.89 3.66
C ARG A 472 -9.60 14.28 2.29
N MET A 473 -8.30 14.11 1.99
CA MET A 473 -7.88 13.41 0.78
C MET A 473 -8.37 11.96 0.81
N CYS A 474 -8.95 11.52 -0.30
CA CYS A 474 -9.48 10.17 -0.52
C CYS A 474 -9.21 9.77 -1.97
N GLY A 475 -7.93 9.68 -2.34
CA GLY A 475 -7.49 9.22 -3.66
C GLY A 475 -7.49 10.28 -4.77
N GLN A 476 -7.73 11.57 -4.47
CA GLN A 476 -7.55 12.62 -5.48
C GLN A 476 -6.09 12.67 -5.95
N ARG A 477 -5.88 12.75 -7.27
CA ARG A 477 -4.58 12.61 -7.92
C ARG A 477 -3.93 13.94 -8.25
N PHE A 478 -2.65 13.89 -8.61
CA PHE A 478 -1.89 15.00 -9.19
C PHE A 478 -1.73 16.22 -8.27
N ILE A 479 -1.73 16.04 -6.95
CA ILE A 479 -1.54 17.14 -6.00
C ILE A 479 -0.18 17.78 -6.19
N GLY A 480 -0.16 19.11 -6.39
CA GLY A 480 1.06 19.88 -6.68
C GLY A 480 1.54 19.81 -8.14
N CYS A 481 0.95 18.96 -8.98
CA CYS A 481 1.31 18.86 -10.40
C CYS A 481 0.97 20.15 -11.14
N GLY A 482 1.89 20.62 -11.99
CA GLY A 482 1.68 21.78 -12.86
C GLY A 482 2.01 23.13 -12.22
N CYS A 483 2.34 23.20 -10.92
CA CYS A 483 2.82 24.43 -10.29
C CYS A 483 4.10 24.96 -10.96
N GLY A 484 4.83 24.08 -11.66
CA GLY A 484 5.86 24.42 -12.62
C GLY A 484 7.10 25.05 -11.97
N LYS A 485 7.85 25.78 -12.82
CA LYS A 485 9.08 26.46 -12.42
C LYS A 485 8.76 27.63 -11.49
N ARG A 486 9.65 27.87 -10.52
CA ARG A 486 9.57 28.96 -9.52
C ARG A 486 8.58 28.72 -8.37
N SER A 487 8.35 27.45 -8.02
CA SER A 487 7.46 27.08 -6.93
C SER A 487 8.14 27.05 -5.55
N GLU A 488 9.33 27.65 -5.38
CA GLU A 488 10.11 27.60 -4.12
C GLU A 488 9.41 28.19 -2.90
N SER A 489 8.51 29.14 -3.14
CA SER A 489 7.74 29.78 -2.08
C SER A 489 6.48 28.99 -1.73
N LEU A 490 6.14 27.95 -2.48
CA LEU A 490 4.94 27.16 -2.26
C LEU A 490 5.23 26.01 -1.29
N ARG A 491 4.45 25.95 -0.21
CA ARG A 491 4.33 24.84 0.71
C ARG A 491 2.95 24.21 0.63
N ILE A 492 2.90 22.90 0.51
CA ILE A 492 1.66 22.12 0.46
C ILE A 492 1.68 21.09 1.59
N ASN A 493 0.74 21.17 2.52
CA ASN A 493 0.47 20.15 3.53
C ASN A 493 -0.68 19.27 3.07
N VAL A 494 -0.50 17.95 3.08
CA VAL A 494 -1.48 16.98 2.59
C VAL A 494 -1.91 16.06 3.73
N TYR A 495 -3.20 16.06 4.04
CA TYR A 495 -3.84 15.26 5.08
C TYR A 495 -4.89 14.31 4.47
N GLY A 496 -4.99 13.10 5.03
CA GLY A 496 -5.74 11.98 4.46
C GLY A 496 -4.91 11.16 3.46
N THR A 497 -5.58 10.38 2.63
CA THR A 497 -4.93 9.45 1.68
C THR A 497 -4.90 10.08 0.28
N SER A 498 -3.72 10.56 -0.14
CA SER A 498 -3.49 11.07 -1.50
C SER A 498 -3.61 9.98 -2.57
N GLY A 499 -4.05 10.31 -3.78
CA GLY A 499 -3.92 9.42 -4.93
C GLY A 499 -2.56 9.53 -5.63
N ASP A 500 -2.43 8.81 -6.73
CA ASP A 500 -1.24 8.76 -7.60
C ASP A 500 -0.75 10.13 -8.08
N TYR A 501 0.53 10.16 -8.44
CA TYR A 501 1.22 11.32 -9.05
C TYR A 501 1.31 12.55 -8.15
N LEU A 502 1.10 12.43 -6.84
CA LEU A 502 1.39 13.51 -5.90
C LEU A 502 2.82 14.03 -6.11
N ALA A 503 3.00 15.34 -6.12
CA ALA A 503 4.28 16.04 -6.33
C ALA A 503 4.98 15.76 -7.68
N SER A 504 4.30 15.18 -8.67
CA SER A 504 4.90 14.96 -10.00
C SER A 504 5.23 16.28 -10.71
N GLY A 505 6.43 16.36 -11.29
CA GLY A 505 6.90 17.52 -12.06
C GLY A 505 7.14 18.79 -11.26
N ILE A 506 7.26 18.71 -9.92
CA ILE A 506 7.58 19.89 -9.10
C ILE A 506 9.02 20.37 -9.36
N ASP A 507 9.17 21.70 -9.39
CA ASP A 507 10.43 22.42 -9.55
C ASP A 507 10.50 23.61 -8.58
N GLY A 508 10.57 23.30 -7.28
CA GLY A 508 10.81 24.25 -6.20
C GLY A 508 10.04 23.97 -4.91
N ALA A 509 8.77 23.57 -4.99
CA ALA A 509 7.87 23.51 -3.84
C ALA A 509 8.32 22.56 -2.71
N GLU A 510 7.86 22.87 -1.51
CA GLU A 510 7.88 21.97 -0.35
C GLU A 510 6.53 21.26 -0.22
N VAL A 511 6.54 19.93 -0.18
CA VAL A 511 5.32 19.12 -0.01
C VAL A 511 5.50 18.20 1.19
N LEU A 512 4.57 18.28 2.14
CA LEU A 512 4.55 17.44 3.34
C LEU A 512 3.28 16.57 3.31
N VAL A 513 3.47 15.25 3.33
CA VAL A 513 2.40 14.26 3.39
C VAL A 513 2.34 13.71 4.80
N HIS A 514 1.28 14.06 5.54
CA HIS A 514 1.09 13.71 6.95
C HIS A 514 0.50 12.29 7.11
N GLY A 515 1.13 11.33 6.45
CA GLY A 515 0.70 9.93 6.33
C GLY A 515 1.50 9.20 5.26
N SER A 516 0.96 8.08 4.77
CA SER A 516 1.53 7.36 3.62
C SER A 516 1.07 7.97 2.30
N ALA A 517 1.91 7.86 1.27
CA ALA A 517 1.58 8.26 -0.11
C ALA A 517 1.48 7.03 -1.02
N GLN A 518 0.69 7.13 -2.09
CA GLN A 518 0.46 6.03 -3.03
C GLN A 518 1.57 5.93 -4.09
N ASP A 519 1.23 5.44 -5.27
CA ASP A 519 2.17 5.19 -6.34
C ASP A 519 2.54 6.47 -7.10
N GLN A 520 3.66 6.40 -7.83
CA GLN A 520 4.11 7.40 -8.80
C GLN A 520 4.34 8.80 -8.19
N VAL A 521 4.52 8.85 -6.87
CA VAL A 521 4.82 10.07 -6.13
C VAL A 521 6.13 10.67 -6.62
N ALA A 522 6.15 11.98 -6.85
CA ALA A 522 7.31 12.75 -7.28
C ALA A 522 7.94 12.25 -8.60
N GLN A 523 7.13 11.69 -9.50
CA GLN A 523 7.59 11.41 -10.86
C GLN A 523 8.18 12.69 -11.49
N ILE A 524 9.31 12.55 -12.21
CA ILE A 524 10.05 13.63 -12.87
C ILE A 524 10.35 14.85 -11.98
N PHE A 525 10.44 14.66 -10.65
CA PHE A 525 10.74 15.72 -9.68
C PHE A 525 12.10 16.37 -9.97
N ASN A 526 12.14 17.69 -10.08
CA ASN A 526 13.34 18.41 -10.50
C ASN A 526 14.09 19.04 -9.33
N ARG A 527 13.36 19.73 -8.44
CA ARG A 527 13.87 20.41 -7.26
C ARG A 527 12.73 20.66 -6.28
N GLY A 528 13.07 20.85 -5.02
CA GLY A 528 12.13 21.11 -3.94
C GLY A 528 12.41 20.15 -2.79
N LYS A 529 11.49 20.11 -1.83
CA LYS A 529 11.56 19.19 -0.70
C LYS A 529 10.26 18.41 -0.59
N LEU A 530 10.36 17.09 -0.46
CA LEU A 530 9.23 16.20 -0.21
C LEU A 530 9.45 15.48 1.11
N VAL A 531 8.48 15.54 2.01
CA VAL A 531 8.51 14.84 3.30
C VAL A 531 7.28 13.95 3.39
N ILE A 532 7.47 12.66 3.67
CA ILE A 532 6.39 11.68 3.81
C ILE A 532 6.55 10.99 5.16
N TYR A 533 5.56 11.17 6.03
CA TYR A 533 5.56 10.64 7.39
C TYR A 533 4.93 9.24 7.50
N GLY A 534 5.05 8.45 6.43
CA GLY A 534 4.54 7.10 6.32
C GLY A 534 5.29 6.35 5.22
N ASP A 535 4.62 5.35 4.66
CA ASP A 535 5.15 4.54 3.56
C ASP A 535 4.86 5.18 2.20
N VAL A 536 5.55 4.72 1.16
CA VAL A 536 5.34 5.15 -0.23
C VAL A 536 5.10 3.94 -1.13
N GLY A 537 4.14 4.08 -2.04
CA GLY A 537 3.83 3.10 -3.07
C GLY A 537 4.91 2.93 -4.16
N GLN A 538 4.49 2.29 -5.25
CA GLN A 538 5.34 1.89 -6.37
C GLN A 538 5.91 3.09 -7.13
N THR A 539 7.09 2.91 -7.74
CA THR A 539 7.68 3.85 -8.72
C THR A 539 7.87 5.28 -8.22
N PHE A 540 8.08 5.43 -6.92
CA PHE A 540 8.46 6.69 -6.29
C PHE A 540 9.63 7.36 -7.02
N MET A 541 9.54 8.67 -7.31
CA MET A 541 10.56 9.44 -8.02
C MET A 541 11.00 8.86 -9.38
N TYR A 542 10.11 8.17 -10.09
CA TYR A 542 10.34 7.72 -11.47
C TYR A 542 10.89 8.86 -12.34
N GLY A 543 12.06 8.67 -12.94
CA GLY A 543 12.62 9.63 -13.88
C GLY A 543 13.00 11.00 -13.28
N ALA A 544 13.08 11.12 -11.95
CA ALA A 544 13.42 12.36 -11.26
C ALA A 544 14.77 12.94 -11.74
N LYS A 545 14.91 14.27 -11.66
CA LYS A 545 16.10 15.04 -12.08
C LYS A 545 16.88 15.62 -10.89
N GLY A 546 16.24 15.75 -9.73
CA GLY A 546 16.82 16.35 -8.55
C GLY A 546 15.84 16.43 -7.38
N GLY A 547 16.16 17.30 -6.41
CA GLY A 547 15.34 17.56 -5.23
C GLY A 547 15.66 16.67 -4.03
N GLU A 548 15.11 17.05 -2.88
CA GLU A 548 15.29 16.36 -1.60
C GLU A 548 14.01 15.61 -1.22
N ALA A 549 14.13 14.35 -0.81
CA ALA A 549 13.00 13.58 -0.32
C ALA A 549 13.32 12.79 0.94
N TYR A 550 12.44 12.89 1.93
CA TYR A 550 12.58 12.29 3.26
C TYR A 550 11.38 11.39 3.55
N ILE A 551 11.63 10.09 3.74
CA ILE A 551 10.60 9.07 3.94
C ILE A 551 10.77 8.44 5.32
N LEU A 552 9.73 8.53 6.17
CA LEU A 552 9.73 7.92 7.49
C LEU A 552 9.66 6.38 7.40
N GLY A 553 8.83 5.86 6.52
CA GLY A 553 8.56 4.42 6.39
C GLY A 553 9.34 3.75 5.26
N ASN A 554 8.71 2.72 4.71
CA ASN A 554 9.21 1.92 3.61
C ASN A 554 8.78 2.51 2.26
N THR A 555 9.49 2.11 1.20
CA THR A 555 9.03 2.27 -0.19
C THR A 555 8.69 0.90 -0.77
N ALA A 556 7.69 0.82 -1.63
CA ALA A 556 7.34 -0.41 -2.35
C ALA A 556 8.37 -0.74 -3.46
N GLY A 557 7.94 -1.13 -4.66
CA GLY A 557 8.83 -1.50 -5.75
C GLY A 557 9.32 -0.32 -6.60
N ARG A 558 10.54 -0.47 -7.14
CA ARG A 558 11.16 0.40 -8.17
C ARG A 558 11.25 1.89 -7.83
N PRO A 559 11.54 2.30 -6.58
CA PRO A 559 11.81 3.70 -6.31
C PRO A 559 13.07 4.16 -7.08
N LEU A 560 13.01 5.39 -7.58
CA LEU A 560 14.06 6.08 -8.33
C LEU A 560 14.45 5.43 -9.67
N ILE A 561 13.59 4.56 -10.21
CA ILE A 561 13.85 3.98 -11.52
C ILE A 561 14.00 5.08 -12.58
N ASN A 562 15.08 5.00 -13.36
CA ASN A 562 15.46 5.99 -14.38
C ASN A 562 15.72 7.41 -13.85
N ALA A 563 15.89 7.61 -12.54
CA ALA A 563 16.25 8.91 -12.00
C ALA A 563 17.69 9.31 -12.41
N VAL A 564 17.87 10.60 -12.67
CA VAL A 564 19.10 11.20 -13.19
C VAL A 564 19.42 12.50 -12.46
N GLY A 565 20.58 13.09 -12.72
CA GLY A 565 20.92 14.40 -12.16
C GLY A 565 21.28 14.32 -10.68
N LYS A 566 20.57 15.06 -9.82
CA LYS A 566 20.97 15.28 -8.42
C LYS A 566 19.91 14.97 -7.34
N PRO A 567 19.14 13.87 -7.43
CA PRO A 567 18.20 13.49 -6.37
C PRO A 567 18.95 13.19 -5.06
N ARG A 568 18.37 13.60 -3.93
CA ARG A 568 18.87 13.38 -2.57
C ARG A 568 17.76 12.73 -1.76
N VAL A 569 17.83 11.42 -1.57
CA VAL A 569 16.72 10.66 -0.98
C VAL A 569 17.15 9.96 0.29
N ILE A 570 16.34 10.07 1.34
CA ILE A 570 16.55 9.42 2.64
C ILE A 570 15.35 8.52 2.91
N MET A 571 15.62 7.22 3.04
CA MET A 571 14.63 6.21 3.38
C MET A 571 14.98 5.62 4.75
N ASN A 572 14.13 5.87 5.75
CA ASN A 572 14.37 5.35 7.10
C ASN A 572 14.01 3.87 7.23
N GLY A 573 12.95 3.45 6.56
CA GLY A 573 12.59 2.05 6.41
C GLY A 573 13.48 1.31 5.42
N THR A 574 12.86 0.44 4.65
CA THR A 574 13.48 -0.30 3.56
C THR A 574 12.79 -0.03 2.22
N CYS A 575 13.33 -0.61 1.15
CA CYS A 575 12.66 -0.73 -0.13
C CYS A 575 12.34 -2.20 -0.40
N LEU A 576 11.11 -2.49 -0.82
CA LEU A 576 10.70 -3.87 -1.05
C LEU A 576 11.41 -4.50 -2.24
N ASP A 577 11.59 -3.80 -3.36
CA ASP A 577 12.33 -4.34 -4.51
C ASP A 577 12.83 -3.27 -5.51
N TYR A 578 13.84 -3.60 -6.33
CA TYR A 578 14.39 -2.78 -7.42
C TYR A 578 14.79 -1.34 -7.03
N LEU A 579 15.40 -1.15 -5.85
CA LEU A 579 15.85 0.19 -5.43
C LEU A 579 16.89 0.76 -6.41
N ALA A 580 16.55 1.92 -7.00
CA ALA A 580 17.42 2.69 -7.90
C ALA A 580 17.87 1.90 -9.14
N GLU A 581 16.93 1.16 -9.74
CA GLU A 581 17.09 0.54 -11.06
C GLU A 581 17.35 1.60 -12.15
N SER A 582 18.33 1.37 -13.02
CA SER A 582 18.71 2.29 -14.10
C SER A 582 18.97 3.72 -13.59
N PHE A 583 19.59 3.86 -12.41
CA PHE A 583 19.95 5.15 -11.84
C PHE A 583 21.15 5.77 -12.57
N MET A 584 20.99 6.99 -13.06
CA MET A 584 21.99 7.67 -13.92
C MET A 584 22.32 9.05 -13.34
N ALA A 585 22.54 9.10 -12.03
CA ALA A 585 22.65 10.35 -11.29
C ALA A 585 24.09 10.89 -11.19
N GLY A 586 25.05 10.41 -11.99
CA GLY A 586 26.45 10.89 -11.95
C GLY A 586 27.15 10.70 -10.59
N ASP A 587 28.38 11.20 -10.43
CA ASP A 587 29.13 11.00 -9.18
C ASP A 587 28.63 11.91 -8.04
N PRO A 588 28.21 11.37 -6.87
CA PRO A 588 27.80 12.16 -5.72
C PRO A 588 28.80 13.23 -5.27
N MET A 589 30.10 12.93 -5.34
CA MET A 589 31.16 13.88 -4.94
C MET A 589 31.32 15.04 -5.91
N SER A 590 30.80 14.88 -7.14
CA SER A 590 30.79 15.89 -8.19
C SER A 590 29.40 16.52 -8.39
N GLY A 591 28.53 16.42 -7.37
CA GLY A 591 27.17 16.98 -7.38
C GLY A 591 26.08 16.09 -7.99
N GLY A 592 26.41 14.86 -8.38
CA GLY A 592 25.46 13.83 -8.76
C GLY A 592 24.58 13.34 -7.60
N GLY A 593 23.53 12.57 -7.86
CA GLY A 593 22.52 12.14 -6.88
C GLY A 593 22.87 10.89 -6.07
N PHE A 594 22.22 10.73 -4.91
CA PHE A 594 22.37 9.55 -4.05
C PHE A 594 21.09 9.19 -3.30
N VAL A 595 21.10 7.98 -2.73
CA VAL A 595 20.10 7.48 -1.78
C VAL A 595 20.78 7.12 -0.46
N ILE A 596 20.14 7.40 0.67
CA ILE A 596 20.47 6.87 1.99
C ILE A 596 19.39 5.86 2.38
N LEU A 597 19.80 4.62 2.68
CA LEU A 597 18.91 3.54 3.10
C LEU A 597 19.27 3.11 4.52
N ASN A 598 18.41 3.38 5.49
CA ASN A 598 18.71 3.12 6.91
C ASN A 598 18.26 1.73 7.38
N GLY A 599 17.23 1.12 6.80
CA GLY A 599 16.81 -0.24 7.15
C GLY A 599 16.29 -0.37 8.59
N LEU A 600 15.55 0.63 9.08
CA LEU A 600 14.98 0.66 10.43
C LEU A 600 13.49 0.32 10.40
N ALA A 601 12.97 -0.18 11.51
CA ALA A 601 11.54 -0.32 11.76
C ALA A 601 11.16 0.61 12.91
N ILE A 602 9.98 1.23 12.81
CA ILE A 602 9.44 2.11 13.85
C ILE A 602 8.06 1.59 14.20
N ASP A 603 7.88 1.16 15.45
CA ASP A 603 6.58 0.70 15.91
C ASP A 603 5.65 1.87 16.30
N GLY A 604 4.40 1.54 16.66
CA GLY A 604 3.42 2.55 17.04
C GLY A 604 3.76 3.32 18.32
N ASP A 605 4.64 2.76 19.17
CA ASP A 605 5.16 3.39 20.39
C ASP A 605 6.44 4.21 20.14
N GLY A 606 6.87 4.36 18.88
CA GLY A 606 8.08 5.09 18.54
C GLY A 606 9.37 4.36 18.86
N ARG A 607 9.33 3.06 19.16
CA ARG A 607 10.54 2.25 19.31
C ARG A 607 11.14 2.02 17.94
N ILE A 608 12.41 2.39 17.82
CA ILE A 608 13.20 2.23 16.59
C ILE A 608 14.06 0.98 16.75
N THR A 609 13.90 0.03 15.84
CA THR A 609 14.68 -1.21 15.80
C THR A 609 15.30 -1.40 14.43
N GLU A 610 16.36 -2.22 14.36
CA GLU A 610 16.93 -2.61 13.08
C GLU A 610 16.07 -3.68 12.42
N GLN A 611 15.84 -3.55 11.12
CA GLN A 611 15.26 -4.65 10.36
C GLN A 611 16.25 -5.82 10.27
N GLU A 612 15.72 -7.03 10.09
CA GLU A 612 16.56 -8.23 9.97
C GLU A 612 17.56 -8.09 8.82
N THR A 613 17.15 -7.50 7.70
CA THR A 613 18.02 -7.06 6.62
C THR A 613 17.70 -5.61 6.28
N PRO A 614 18.70 -4.75 6.00
CA PRO A 614 18.42 -3.37 5.60
C PRO A 614 17.74 -3.27 4.23
N TYR A 615 17.85 -4.31 3.40
CA TYR A 615 17.19 -4.43 2.10
C TYR A 615 16.75 -5.88 1.87
N PRO A 616 15.44 -6.19 1.84
CA PRO A 616 14.93 -7.53 1.60
C PRO A 616 14.74 -7.85 0.10
N GLY A 617 14.71 -6.83 -0.76
CA GLY A 617 14.45 -6.97 -2.20
C GLY A 617 15.57 -7.62 -3.00
N GLY A 618 15.31 -7.83 -4.28
CA GLY A 618 16.31 -8.18 -5.29
C GLY A 618 16.81 -6.95 -6.05
N ASN A 619 17.72 -7.16 -7.01
CA ASN A 619 18.10 -6.17 -8.03
C ASN A 619 18.43 -4.75 -7.51
N LEU A 620 19.16 -4.68 -6.39
CA LEU A 620 19.63 -3.43 -5.81
C LEU A 620 20.58 -2.71 -6.78
N PHE A 621 20.28 -1.44 -7.07
CA PHE A 621 21.10 -0.60 -7.95
C PHE A 621 21.32 -1.21 -9.35
N SER A 622 20.34 -1.98 -9.82
CA SER A 622 20.43 -2.72 -11.07
C SER A 622 20.56 -1.79 -12.26
N LEU A 623 21.42 -2.11 -13.23
CA LEU A 623 21.61 -1.33 -14.48
C LEU A 623 21.98 0.15 -14.27
N ALA A 624 22.37 0.55 -13.06
CA ALA A 624 22.76 1.91 -12.77
C ALA A 624 24.08 2.27 -13.48
N SER A 625 24.17 3.50 -14.01
CA SER A 625 25.37 4.04 -14.65
C SER A 625 25.97 5.23 -13.89
N GLY A 626 25.28 5.72 -12.86
CA GLY A 626 25.76 6.80 -12.00
C GLY A 626 24.94 6.94 -10.73
N GLY A 627 25.49 7.65 -9.76
CA GLY A 627 24.95 7.84 -8.42
C GLY A 627 25.57 6.89 -7.40
N ALA A 628 25.06 6.93 -6.18
CA ALA A 628 25.39 5.95 -5.15
C ALA A 628 24.21 5.67 -4.21
N ILE A 629 24.24 4.51 -3.58
CA ILE A 629 23.45 4.22 -2.39
C ILE A 629 24.39 4.16 -1.18
N TYR A 630 24.06 4.91 -0.14
CA TYR A 630 24.67 4.83 1.17
C TYR A 630 23.76 4.01 2.08
N VAL A 631 24.12 2.75 2.28
CA VAL A 631 23.29 1.81 3.04
C VAL A 631 23.85 1.58 4.43
N ARG A 632 23.00 1.72 5.44
CA ARG A 632 23.31 1.35 6.82
C ARG A 632 23.32 -0.18 6.91
N ASP A 633 24.51 -0.77 6.96
CA ASP A 633 24.72 -2.22 6.96
C ASP A 633 25.91 -2.60 7.87
N PRO A 634 25.83 -2.30 9.18
CA PRO A 634 26.93 -2.51 10.13
C PRO A 634 27.34 -3.98 10.27
N ALA A 635 26.38 -4.89 10.11
CA ALA A 635 26.59 -6.34 10.17
C ALA A 635 26.99 -6.96 8.81
N LYS A 636 27.12 -6.15 7.74
CA LYS A 636 27.47 -6.59 6.39
C LYS A 636 26.56 -7.70 5.84
N LYS A 637 25.25 -7.59 6.10
CA LYS A 637 24.22 -8.53 5.67
C LYS A 637 23.96 -8.47 4.17
N LEU A 638 24.27 -7.35 3.52
CA LEU A 638 24.11 -7.24 2.07
C LEU A 638 25.28 -7.85 1.32
N THR A 639 24.96 -8.66 0.32
CA THR A 639 25.91 -9.47 -0.45
C THR A 639 25.86 -9.09 -1.93
N GLU A 640 26.89 -9.48 -2.70
CA GLU A 640 27.04 -9.03 -4.09
C GLU A 640 25.98 -9.60 -5.05
N ASP A 641 25.34 -10.71 -4.70
CA ASP A 641 24.22 -11.32 -5.43
C ASP A 641 22.95 -10.45 -5.46
N LEU A 642 22.86 -9.44 -4.60
CA LEU A 642 21.80 -8.42 -4.67
C LEU A 642 22.04 -7.40 -5.79
N LEU A 643 23.29 -7.23 -6.22
CA LEU A 643 23.71 -6.18 -7.14
C LEU A 643 23.70 -6.70 -8.58
N ASN A 644 23.12 -5.91 -9.49
CA ASN A 644 23.15 -6.22 -10.92
C ASN A 644 23.76 -5.06 -11.70
N GLY A 645 25.09 -5.02 -11.84
CA GLY A 645 25.82 -3.89 -12.43
C GLY A 645 26.26 -2.82 -11.40
N GLY A 646 26.02 -3.07 -10.12
CA GLY A 646 26.60 -2.32 -8.99
C GLY A 646 27.75 -3.07 -8.32
N GLN A 647 28.53 -2.36 -7.51
CA GLN A 647 29.54 -2.92 -6.62
C GLN A 647 29.57 -2.21 -5.29
N PHE A 648 29.96 -2.92 -4.23
CA PHE A 648 30.30 -2.28 -2.97
C PHE A 648 31.62 -1.51 -3.10
N ALA A 649 31.70 -0.39 -2.39
CA ALA A 649 32.90 0.42 -2.22
C ALA A 649 33.06 0.80 -0.75
N PRO A 650 34.30 1.09 -0.30
CA PRO A 650 34.52 1.64 1.03
C PRO A 650 33.73 2.94 1.21
N PHE A 651 33.12 3.09 2.38
CA PHE A 651 32.55 4.35 2.83
C PHE A 651 33.64 5.18 3.52
N THR A 652 33.83 6.42 3.08
CA THR A 652 34.88 7.31 3.58
C THR A 652 34.31 8.46 4.40
N MET A 653 35.16 9.22 5.10
CA MET A 653 34.69 10.42 5.81
C MET A 653 34.21 11.52 4.86
N PHE A 654 34.72 11.56 3.62
CA PHE A 654 34.17 12.46 2.59
C PHE A 654 32.74 12.09 2.20
N ASP A 655 32.41 10.80 2.20
CA ASP A 655 31.03 10.35 2.01
C ASP A 655 30.16 10.73 3.23
N TRP A 656 30.71 10.67 4.45
CA TRP A 656 30.03 11.13 5.66
C TRP A 656 29.70 12.62 5.59
N ASP A 657 30.69 13.46 5.33
CA ASP A 657 30.53 14.92 5.23
C ASP A 657 29.46 15.29 4.18
N LEU A 658 29.31 14.46 3.13
CA LEU A 658 28.28 14.63 2.11
C LEU A 658 26.86 14.29 2.61
N ILE A 659 26.70 13.22 3.39
CA ILE A 659 25.37 12.71 3.78
C ILE A 659 24.89 13.21 5.14
N GLU A 660 25.80 13.61 6.03
CA GLU A 660 25.49 14.05 7.40
C GLU A 660 24.44 15.17 7.45
N PRO A 661 24.50 16.24 6.62
CA PRO A 661 23.48 17.30 6.64
C PRO A 661 22.06 16.79 6.35
N TYR A 662 21.95 15.76 5.51
CA TYR A 662 20.67 15.14 5.17
C TYR A 662 20.17 14.24 6.30
N LEU A 663 21.07 13.55 7.01
CA LEU A 663 20.73 12.79 8.21
C LEU A 663 20.30 13.69 9.37
N LEU A 664 20.91 14.88 9.53
CA LEU A 664 20.51 15.87 10.53
C LEU A 664 19.13 16.49 10.22
N GLU A 665 18.84 16.77 8.96
CA GLU A 665 17.49 17.19 8.55
C GLU A 665 16.47 16.07 8.78
N ASN A 666 16.86 14.82 8.51
CA ASN A 666 16.03 13.65 8.81
C ASN A 666 15.75 13.50 10.32
N GLU A 667 16.75 13.74 11.18
CA GLU A 667 16.57 13.80 12.63
C GLU A 667 15.60 14.91 13.03
N ARG A 668 15.73 16.11 12.44
CA ARG A 668 14.80 17.23 12.69
C ARG A 668 13.36 16.91 12.29
N LEU A 669 13.17 16.21 11.17
CA LEU A 669 11.86 15.89 10.61
C LEU A 669 11.17 14.74 11.36
N PHE A 670 11.91 13.70 11.74
CA PHE A 670 11.34 12.45 12.21
C PHE A 670 11.76 12.04 13.63
N GLY A 671 12.64 12.79 14.28
CA GLY A 671 13.20 12.42 15.60
C GLY A 671 14.17 11.23 15.56
N ILE A 672 14.58 10.78 14.37
CA ILE A 672 15.51 9.65 14.21
C ILE A 672 16.93 10.17 14.42
N SER A 673 17.36 10.16 15.67
CA SER A 673 18.69 10.63 16.06
C SER A 673 19.84 9.98 15.30
N VAL A 674 20.71 10.80 14.73
CA VAL A 674 21.94 10.34 14.06
C VAL A 674 22.82 9.55 15.02
N GLU A 675 22.97 10.06 16.24
CA GLU A 675 23.82 9.45 17.25
C GLU A 675 23.19 8.20 17.87
N LYS A 676 21.93 8.30 18.32
CA LYS A 676 21.29 7.22 19.08
C LYS A 676 20.72 6.10 18.22
N HIS A 677 20.36 6.37 16.97
CA HIS A 677 19.68 5.40 16.11
C HIS A 677 20.49 5.06 14.86
N ILE A 678 20.98 6.07 14.11
CA ILE A 678 21.68 5.80 12.84
C ILE A 678 23.05 5.18 13.09
N LEU A 679 23.88 5.79 13.92
CA LEU A 679 25.25 5.34 14.21
C LEU A 679 25.35 4.25 15.27
N THR A 680 24.23 3.83 15.85
CA THR A 680 24.20 2.82 16.91
C THR A 680 23.80 1.47 16.34
N HIS A 681 24.55 0.42 16.63
CA HIS A 681 24.26 -0.97 16.28
C HIS A 681 24.40 -1.88 17.50
N GLU A 682 23.40 -2.72 17.77
CA GLU A 682 23.34 -3.57 18.98
C GLU A 682 23.62 -2.80 20.29
N GLY A 683 23.07 -1.58 20.39
CA GLY A 683 23.23 -0.70 21.55
C GLY A 683 24.61 -0.03 21.69
N LYS A 684 25.50 -0.17 20.70
CA LYS A 684 26.83 0.46 20.69
C LYS A 684 26.92 1.49 19.57
N ARG A 685 27.34 2.71 19.91
CA ARG A 685 27.74 3.72 18.94
C ARG A 685 28.96 3.23 18.16
N LEU A 686 28.90 3.31 16.84
CA LEU A 686 29.96 2.98 15.92
C LEU A 686 30.36 4.23 15.12
N GLU A 687 31.57 4.21 14.57
CA GLU A 687 32.00 5.23 13.62
C GLU A 687 31.23 5.10 12.30
N PRO A 688 30.91 6.20 11.59
CA PRO A 688 30.15 6.16 10.33
C PRO A 688 30.70 5.17 9.30
N THR A 689 32.03 5.06 9.20
CA THR A 689 32.74 4.14 8.29
C THR A 689 32.55 2.66 8.60
N ARG A 690 32.04 2.33 9.80
CA ARG A 690 31.66 0.99 10.22
C ARG A 690 30.17 0.73 10.11
N VAL A 691 29.37 1.79 10.01
CA VAL A 691 27.90 1.74 9.94
C VAL A 691 27.44 1.66 8.49
N PHE A 692 28.02 2.49 7.62
CA PHE A 692 27.59 2.61 6.25
C PHE A 692 28.49 1.85 5.27
N ARG A 693 27.87 1.38 4.20
CA ARG A 693 28.53 0.90 2.99
C ARG A 693 28.07 1.74 1.81
N LYS A 694 28.95 1.90 0.82
CA LYS A 694 28.64 2.57 -0.44
C LYS A 694 28.38 1.53 -1.52
N VAL A 695 27.27 1.63 -2.22
CA VAL A 695 27.02 0.95 -3.49
C VAL A 695 27.20 1.96 -4.61
N LYS A 696 27.99 1.62 -5.62
CA LYS A 696 28.23 2.45 -6.80
C LYS A 696 28.14 1.63 -8.08
N ALA A 697 27.93 2.29 -9.21
CA ALA A 697 27.89 1.63 -10.50
C ALA A 697 29.27 1.05 -10.85
N VAL A 698 29.29 -0.10 -11.50
CA VAL A 698 30.53 -0.63 -12.08
C VAL A 698 30.92 0.24 -13.28
N PRO A 699 32.18 0.70 -13.38
CA PRO A 699 32.64 1.45 -14.55
C PRO A 699 32.52 0.60 -15.82
N VAL A 700 31.65 0.99 -16.75
CA VAL A 700 31.52 0.31 -18.05
C VAL A 700 32.66 0.78 -18.94
N VAL A 701 33.58 -0.12 -19.31
CA VAL A 701 34.78 0.17 -20.13
C VAL A 701 34.43 0.84 -21.47
N ALA A 702 33.24 0.58 -22.03
CA ALA A 702 32.77 1.20 -23.28
C ALA A 702 32.35 2.68 -23.15
N LEU A 703 32.15 3.18 -21.92
CA LEU A 703 31.82 4.57 -21.61
C LEU A 703 33.02 5.35 -21.06
N ALA A 704 34.16 4.70 -20.87
CA ALA A 704 35.40 5.40 -20.56
C ALA A 704 35.79 6.25 -21.77
N PRO A 705 36.08 7.56 -21.61
CA PRO A 705 36.59 8.36 -22.71
C PRO A 705 37.84 7.66 -23.25
N THR A 706 37.81 7.26 -24.52
CA THR A 706 38.99 6.75 -25.22
C THR A 706 40.08 7.81 -25.09
N GLY A 707 41.15 7.47 -24.39
CA GLY A 707 42.20 8.39 -23.97
C GLY A 707 42.72 9.28 -25.10
N THR A 708 42.94 10.55 -24.76
CA THR A 708 43.71 11.53 -25.53
C THR A 708 45.13 11.09 -25.82
#